data_AF-A0A934FTQ4-F1
#
_entry.id   AF-A0A934FTQ4-F1
#
_cell.length_a   1.000
_cell.length_b   1.000
_cell.length_c   1.000
_cell.angle_alpha   90.00
_cell.angle_beta   90.00
_cell.angle_gamma   90.00
#
_symmetry.space_group_name_H-M   'P 1'
#
loop_
_entity.id
_entity.type
_entity.pdbx_description
1 polymer ?
#
loop_
_entity_poly.entity_id
_entity_poly.type
_entity_poly.pdbx_seq_one_letter_code
_entity_poly.pdbx_strand_id
1 'polypeptide(L)'
;MSAVPQRLVVAAFAIALFHAALQAQVVWSSLRRPGPAARSQHAMAFDLVRNRVVLFGGSDGNGSSIDDTWEWDGTGWDRRTPAQRPAARRDHAMAFDLVRGTVLLFGGEDLSGNELADTWEWDGVTWTRLVPATSPNGRQRHAMAFDLATGRIVLFGGENAGIELGDTWQWNGATWTRAAASGPSPTARVSHAMAMDALGGGVLLFGGYGAPGTSGETWRFDGANWSLLTATNPVARSHHAMVCDLSRGRVVLYGGTTGNWVPLTDTWEWNGANWSLVSSSGGPASYSLGLAYDIARGTTLVFGGSTFFQVLGETWTWDGATWLQPSASASPSPRGYAASAFDDARNRLVVFGGDDGNMLDDTWEWTGTIWLRPLPAVRPGVRWGSAMAFDAARARCVLFGGNSNFGQWYGDTWEWDGVAWLQRSTSGPQPRYAHAMTYDRARSRAIVFGGHTAPGMANDTWEWDGSTWRRVLTAQSPSGRIDTALAYDSIRQRVVLFGGLDGSGFLADTWEYDGANWSRRSPPASPPARYQHALVFDEARGVCVLAFGEGNAGIRGDVWEYDGTTWSQRTATPAPVARSQHVMGFDPRAARVVLFGGVDAASGFLSDTWIYGPVRAAFVASYADGCAGSAGTPQLAAVSGGLPWLGGTLTLELGAIPAGQPALLEYGFSRTLWGTTALPFDLGALGMPGCRLATSIDASAQLGGAASARRFGLPVPNLTALLGASIHAQGIVVDPPANTFGMTVSNAVEAGFGAR
;
A
#
# COMPACT_ATOMS: atom_id res chain seq x y z
N MET A 1 -9.39 -13.45 53.23
CA MET A 1 -9.18 -11.99 53.43
C MET A 1 -8.76 -11.43 52.08
N SER A 2 -9.31 -10.42 51.44
CA SER A 2 -10.52 -9.59 51.54
C SER A 2 -10.62 -8.93 50.16
N ALA A 3 -11.82 -8.76 49.60
CA ALA A 3 -12.02 -8.12 48.31
C ALA A 3 -11.30 -6.76 48.23
N VAL A 4 -10.36 -6.62 47.30
CA VAL A 4 -9.83 -5.32 46.88
C VAL A 4 -10.68 -4.88 45.68
N PRO A 5 -11.43 -3.77 45.76
CA PRO A 5 -12.43 -3.41 44.76
C PRO A 5 -11.79 -2.79 43.53
N GLN A 6 -12.46 -2.99 42.38
CA GLN A 6 -12.21 -2.48 41.03
C GLN A 6 -12.18 -0.95 40.89
N ARG A 7 -11.60 -0.21 41.85
CA ARG A 7 -11.64 1.27 41.91
C ARG A 7 -10.32 1.98 41.64
N LEU A 8 -9.21 1.28 41.39
CA LEU A 8 -7.94 1.94 41.04
C LEU A 8 -7.75 2.22 39.53
N VAL A 9 -8.50 1.57 38.64
CA VAL A 9 -8.40 1.82 37.18
C VAL A 9 -9.11 3.13 36.77
N VAL A 10 -10.02 3.66 37.60
CA VAL A 10 -10.74 4.92 37.30
C VAL A 10 -9.92 6.17 37.68
N ALA A 11 -8.96 6.05 38.60
CA ALA A 11 -8.21 7.20 39.12
C ALA A 11 -7.05 7.66 38.21
N ALA A 12 -6.46 6.77 37.40
CA ALA A 12 -5.43 7.13 36.42
C ALA A 12 -6.00 7.85 35.18
N PHE A 13 -7.33 7.89 35.03
CA PHE A 13 -8.04 8.44 33.88
C PHE A 13 -8.65 9.83 34.11
N ALA A 14 -8.51 10.38 35.31
CA ALA A 14 -9.23 11.57 35.75
C ALA A 14 -8.31 12.81 35.89
N ILE A 15 -7.56 13.18 34.84
CA ILE A 15 -7.07 14.56 34.65
C ILE A 15 -7.15 14.92 33.15
N ALA A 16 -8.35 15.28 32.69
CA ALA A 16 -8.60 16.23 31.60
C ALA A 16 -10.11 16.45 31.45
N LEU A 17 -10.66 17.49 32.08
CA LEU A 17 -11.99 18.02 31.81
C LEU A 17 -11.83 19.46 31.32
N PHE A 18 -12.12 19.74 30.03
CA PHE A 18 -13.17 20.67 29.58
C PHE A 18 -13.20 20.89 28.05
N HIS A 19 -14.43 20.81 27.51
CA HIS A 19 -15.04 21.33 26.27
C HIS A 19 -14.70 20.80 24.84
N ALA A 20 -15.72 20.09 24.31
CA ALA A 20 -16.45 20.25 23.03
C ALA A 20 -15.78 20.03 21.65
N ALA A 21 -16.18 18.95 20.97
CA ALA A 21 -17.00 18.96 19.73
C ALA A 21 -17.32 17.51 19.32
N LEU A 22 -18.57 17.21 18.94
CA LEU A 22 -18.91 15.97 18.22
C LEU A 22 -18.15 15.98 16.89
N GLN A 23 -17.09 15.20 16.78
CA GLN A 23 -16.49 14.87 15.49
C GLN A 23 -17.09 13.55 15.00
N ALA A 24 -17.36 13.48 13.70
CA ALA A 24 -17.94 12.31 13.05
C ALA A 24 -17.16 11.05 13.45
N GLN A 25 -17.87 10.04 13.94
CA GLN A 25 -17.31 8.76 14.38
C GLN A 25 -16.70 7.93 13.24
N VAL A 26 -17.16 8.22 12.02
CA VAL A 26 -16.74 7.65 10.75
C VAL A 26 -16.58 8.77 9.73
N VAL A 27 -15.60 8.67 8.84
CA VAL A 27 -15.31 9.69 7.83
C VAL A 27 -15.06 9.06 6.47
N TRP A 28 -15.37 9.80 5.41
CA TRP A 28 -14.86 9.50 4.10
C TRP A 28 -13.60 10.32 3.81
N SER A 29 -12.60 9.70 3.19
CA SER A 29 -11.42 10.40 2.67
C SER A 29 -11.21 10.08 1.19
N SER A 30 -11.08 11.11 0.36
CA SER A 30 -10.71 10.96 -1.05
C SER A 30 -9.20 10.73 -1.19
N LEU A 31 -8.81 9.87 -2.13
CA LEU A 31 -7.42 9.48 -2.38
C LEU A 31 -6.80 10.09 -3.65
N ARG A 32 -7.43 11.08 -4.28
CA ARG A 32 -6.92 11.66 -5.53
C ARG A 32 -5.61 12.44 -5.30
N ARG A 33 -4.46 11.83 -5.67
CA ARG A 33 -3.14 12.50 -5.68
C ARG A 33 -2.67 12.76 -7.11
N PRO A 34 -2.72 14.01 -7.61
CA PRO A 34 -2.14 14.33 -8.92
C PRO A 34 -0.61 14.24 -8.88
N GLY A 35 0.01 13.63 -9.90
CA GLY A 35 1.46 13.50 -10.02
C GLY A 35 2.14 14.67 -10.76
N PRO A 36 3.49 14.66 -10.83
CA PRO A 36 4.25 15.64 -11.58
C PRO A 36 3.93 15.52 -13.08
N ALA A 37 3.92 16.66 -13.78
CA ALA A 37 3.80 16.66 -15.24
C ALA A 37 4.96 15.93 -15.92
N ALA A 38 4.72 15.44 -17.14
CA ALA A 38 5.72 14.82 -17.99
C ALA A 38 6.96 15.70 -18.18
N ARG A 39 8.14 15.13 -17.99
CA ARG A 39 9.41 15.86 -18.01
C ARG A 39 10.62 14.97 -18.30
N SER A 40 11.69 15.58 -18.80
CA SER A 40 13.01 14.96 -18.96
C SER A 40 14.09 15.82 -18.30
N GLN A 41 15.33 15.33 -18.21
CA GLN A 41 16.49 16.12 -17.74
C GLN A 41 16.32 16.69 -16.31
N HIS A 42 15.47 16.05 -15.52
CA HIS A 42 15.26 16.34 -14.10
C HIS A 42 16.19 15.45 -13.27
N ALA A 43 16.39 15.81 -12.00
CA ALA A 43 17.12 14.98 -11.06
C ALA A 43 16.19 14.44 -9.98
N MET A 44 16.53 13.25 -9.48
CA MET A 44 15.87 12.64 -8.32
C MET A 44 16.92 12.15 -7.33
N ALA A 45 16.60 12.21 -6.04
CA ALA A 45 17.39 11.61 -4.97
C ALA A 45 16.48 11.04 -3.89
N PHE A 46 16.87 9.92 -3.28
CA PHE A 46 16.12 9.35 -2.16
C PHE A 46 16.61 9.95 -0.84
N ASP A 47 15.70 10.61 -0.13
CA ASP A 47 15.89 11.08 1.22
C ASP A 47 15.65 9.93 2.20
N LEU A 48 16.76 9.42 2.75
CA LEU A 48 16.76 8.28 3.67
C LEU A 48 16.11 8.60 5.02
N VAL A 49 16.21 9.84 5.49
CA VAL A 49 15.71 10.22 6.82
C VAL A 49 14.18 10.25 6.80
N ARG A 50 13.59 10.69 5.68
CA ARG A 50 12.14 10.91 5.56
C ARG A 50 11.44 9.82 4.76
N ASN A 51 12.17 8.87 4.20
CA ASN A 51 11.66 7.82 3.31
C ASN A 51 10.86 8.42 2.14
N ARG A 52 11.49 9.34 1.40
CA ARG A 52 10.89 10.06 0.28
C ARG A 52 11.85 10.13 -0.90
N VAL A 53 11.38 9.92 -2.13
CA VAL A 53 12.14 10.37 -3.31
C VAL A 53 11.82 11.82 -3.55
N VAL A 54 12.84 12.67 -3.65
CA VAL A 54 12.71 14.08 -4.01
C VAL A 54 12.98 14.22 -5.50
N LEU A 55 12.09 14.90 -6.21
CA LEU A 55 12.24 15.28 -7.61
C LEU A 55 12.26 16.80 -7.73
N PHE A 56 13.18 17.32 -8.54
CA PHE A 56 13.24 18.75 -8.86
C PHE A 56 13.47 19.01 -10.36
N GLY A 57 12.80 20.03 -10.86
CA GLY A 57 13.05 20.63 -12.17
C GLY A 57 12.86 19.70 -13.36
N GLY A 58 13.71 19.88 -14.38
CA GLY A 58 13.62 19.24 -15.69
C GLY A 58 13.02 20.13 -16.77
N SER A 59 12.79 19.56 -17.95
CA SER A 59 12.17 20.21 -19.11
C SER A 59 10.87 19.53 -19.51
N ASP A 60 9.86 20.31 -19.88
CA ASP A 60 8.59 19.80 -20.43
C ASP A 60 8.71 19.42 -21.92
N GLY A 61 7.60 18.96 -22.51
CA GLY A 61 7.53 18.59 -23.94
C GLY A 61 7.82 19.73 -24.93
N ASN A 62 7.81 20.99 -24.47
CA ASN A 62 8.14 22.17 -25.26
C ASN A 62 9.57 22.66 -24.99
N GLY A 63 10.35 21.95 -24.17
CA GLY A 63 11.71 22.32 -23.79
C GLY A 63 11.79 23.43 -22.74
N SER A 64 10.67 23.79 -22.09
CA SER A 64 10.68 24.79 -21.01
C SER A 64 11.15 24.16 -19.71
N SER A 65 12.13 24.79 -19.05
CA SER A 65 12.62 24.36 -17.74
C SER A 65 11.57 24.59 -16.64
N ILE A 66 11.55 23.69 -15.66
CA ILE A 66 10.58 23.63 -14.56
C ILE A 66 11.31 23.89 -13.22
N ASP A 67 10.62 24.44 -12.22
CA ASP A 67 11.15 24.78 -10.87
C ASP A 67 10.34 24.17 -9.71
N ASP A 68 9.46 23.22 -9.98
CA ASP A 68 8.65 22.58 -8.96
C ASP A 68 9.45 21.50 -8.20
N THR A 69 9.01 21.25 -6.97
CA THR A 69 9.55 20.21 -6.09
C THR A 69 8.44 19.21 -5.82
N TRP A 70 8.73 17.93 -5.99
CA TRP A 70 7.80 16.84 -5.73
C TRP A 70 8.45 15.82 -4.82
N GLU A 71 7.65 15.21 -3.94
CA GLU A 71 8.10 14.10 -3.10
C GLU A 71 7.24 12.87 -3.32
N TRP A 72 7.88 11.76 -3.66
CA TRP A 72 7.25 10.46 -3.71
C TRP A 72 7.30 9.83 -2.33
N ASP A 73 6.14 9.46 -1.80
CA ASP A 73 6.04 8.82 -0.50
C ASP A 73 6.04 7.30 -0.53
N GLY A 74 6.24 6.70 -1.71
CA GLY A 74 6.04 5.28 -1.95
C GLY A 74 4.71 4.90 -2.56
N THR A 75 3.76 5.83 -2.51
CA THR A 75 2.37 5.58 -2.86
C THR A 75 1.77 6.69 -3.72
N GLY A 76 2.40 7.84 -3.76
CA GLY A 76 1.98 8.94 -4.60
C GLY A 76 2.99 10.05 -4.54
N TRP A 77 2.83 10.99 -5.47
CA TRP A 77 3.59 12.22 -5.49
C TRP A 77 2.84 13.32 -4.76
N ASP A 78 3.55 14.02 -3.89
CA ASP A 78 3.07 15.22 -3.20
C ASP A 78 3.86 16.42 -3.72
N ARG A 79 3.15 17.44 -4.24
CA ARG A 79 3.80 18.69 -4.64
C ARG A 79 4.21 19.48 -3.40
N ARG A 80 5.47 19.88 -3.32
CA ARG A 80 5.97 20.79 -2.28
C ARG A 80 5.98 22.23 -2.80
N THR A 81 5.55 23.17 -1.95
CA THR A 81 5.53 24.61 -2.27
C THR A 81 6.40 25.40 -1.29
N PRO A 82 7.72 25.16 -1.27
CA PRO A 82 8.61 25.91 -0.37
C PRO A 82 8.67 27.38 -0.77
N ALA A 83 8.85 28.26 0.21
CA ALA A 83 8.95 29.70 0.01
C ALA A 83 10.25 30.08 -0.72
N GLN A 84 11.32 29.34 -0.46
CA GLN A 84 12.59 29.44 -1.18
C GLN A 84 12.78 28.19 -2.03
N ARG A 85 13.24 28.39 -3.28
CA ARG A 85 13.50 27.30 -4.23
C ARG A 85 14.54 27.72 -5.27
N PRO A 86 15.30 26.77 -5.84
CA PRO A 86 16.13 27.04 -6.99
C PRO A 86 15.27 27.54 -8.17
N ALA A 87 15.87 28.36 -9.04
CA ALA A 87 15.24 28.75 -10.30
C ALA A 87 15.04 27.54 -11.23
N ALA A 88 14.11 27.67 -12.18
CA ALA A 88 13.79 26.65 -13.18
C ALA A 88 15.03 26.20 -13.95
N ARG A 89 15.27 24.89 -14.00
CA ARG A 89 16.51 24.33 -14.57
C ARG A 89 16.35 22.89 -15.05
N ARG A 90 17.24 22.50 -15.97
CA ARG A 90 17.40 21.13 -16.49
C ARG A 90 18.86 20.69 -16.41
N ASP A 91 19.13 19.40 -16.61
CA ASP A 91 20.48 18.81 -16.68
C ASP A 91 21.38 19.14 -15.45
N HIS A 92 20.74 19.34 -14.29
CA HIS A 92 21.39 19.46 -12.99
C HIS A 92 21.51 18.09 -12.32
N ALA A 93 22.34 17.97 -11.28
CA ALA A 93 22.47 16.74 -10.51
C ALA A 93 22.01 16.93 -9.05
N MET A 94 21.45 15.86 -8.49
CA MET A 94 21.07 15.77 -7.08
C MET A 94 21.67 14.52 -6.45
N ALA A 95 22.09 14.61 -5.19
CA ALA A 95 22.53 13.47 -4.39
C ALA A 95 22.13 13.67 -2.93
N PHE A 96 21.80 12.57 -2.24
CA PHE A 96 21.53 12.61 -0.81
C PHE A 96 22.83 12.56 -0.01
N ASP A 97 23.00 13.50 0.92
CA ASP A 97 24.10 13.53 1.87
C ASP A 97 23.72 12.71 3.11
N LEU A 98 24.27 11.49 3.22
CA LEU A 98 23.97 10.59 4.34
C LEU A 98 24.44 11.13 5.71
N VAL A 99 25.44 12.01 5.73
CA VAL A 99 25.95 12.59 6.99
C VAL A 99 25.02 13.68 7.49
N ARG A 100 24.53 14.51 6.58
CA ARG A 100 23.68 15.67 6.92
C ARG A 100 22.20 15.34 6.93
N GLY A 101 21.77 14.28 6.25
CA GLY A 101 20.37 13.93 6.10
C GLY A 101 19.61 14.86 5.16
N THR A 102 20.28 15.44 4.17
CA THR A 102 19.73 16.45 3.25
C THR A 102 20.00 16.08 1.80
N VAL A 103 19.21 16.61 0.85
CA VAL A 103 19.48 16.45 -0.58
C VAL A 103 20.23 17.67 -1.09
N LEU A 104 21.39 17.46 -1.71
CA LEU A 104 22.19 18.50 -2.35
C LEU A 104 21.85 18.58 -3.85
N LEU A 105 21.68 19.79 -4.37
CA LEU A 105 21.53 20.10 -5.79
C LEU A 105 22.68 21.00 -6.23
N PHE A 106 23.25 20.73 -7.41
CA PHE A 106 24.23 21.60 -8.04
C PHE A 106 23.96 21.82 -9.53
N GLY A 107 24.16 23.06 -9.97
CA GLY A 107 24.23 23.46 -11.37
C GLY A 107 22.96 23.24 -12.19
N GLY A 108 23.15 22.83 -13.44
CA GLY A 108 22.13 22.75 -14.49
C GLY A 108 22.16 23.96 -15.42
N GLU A 109 21.18 24.01 -16.33
CA GLU A 109 20.99 25.08 -17.30
C GLU A 109 19.61 25.72 -17.14
N ASP A 110 19.55 27.06 -17.18
CA ASP A 110 18.30 27.82 -17.15
C ASP A 110 17.62 27.91 -18.53
N LEU A 111 16.46 28.56 -18.59
CA LEU A 111 15.71 28.76 -19.85
C LEU A 111 16.47 29.56 -20.92
N SER A 112 17.45 30.37 -20.53
CA SER A 112 18.25 31.19 -21.44
C SER A 112 19.51 30.48 -21.93
N GLY A 113 19.74 29.23 -21.51
CA GLY A 113 20.93 28.46 -21.85
C GLY A 113 22.15 28.78 -20.97
N ASN A 114 21.97 29.49 -19.85
CA ASN A 114 23.09 29.78 -18.96
C ASN A 114 23.35 28.61 -18.01
N GLU A 115 24.60 28.16 -17.93
CA GLU A 115 24.99 27.16 -16.95
C GLU A 115 25.09 27.76 -15.54
N LEU A 116 24.37 27.16 -14.62
CA LEU A 116 24.26 27.58 -13.23
C LEU A 116 25.39 26.97 -12.40
N ALA A 117 25.88 27.72 -11.41
CA ALA A 117 26.97 27.33 -10.50
C ALA A 117 26.55 27.32 -9.02
N ASP A 118 25.25 27.44 -8.76
CA ASP A 118 24.71 27.52 -7.42
C ASP A 118 24.56 26.13 -6.76
N THR A 119 24.75 26.10 -5.44
CA THR A 119 24.56 24.93 -4.59
C THR A 119 23.31 25.16 -3.73
N TRP A 120 22.42 24.18 -3.71
CA TRP A 120 21.20 24.22 -2.91
C TRP A 120 21.07 22.96 -2.05
N GLU A 121 20.48 23.12 -0.87
CA GLU A 121 20.20 22.04 0.07
C GLU A 121 18.69 21.96 0.35
N TRP A 122 18.12 20.76 0.30
CA TRP A 122 16.75 20.46 0.68
C TRP A 122 16.72 19.68 1.99
N ASP A 123 16.01 20.22 2.99
CA ASP A 123 15.87 19.63 4.33
C ASP A 123 14.55 18.88 4.56
N GLY A 124 13.71 18.80 3.52
CA GLY A 124 12.35 18.24 3.61
C GLY A 124 11.23 19.25 3.82
N VAL A 125 11.56 20.52 4.06
CA VAL A 125 10.63 21.61 4.27
C VAL A 125 10.88 22.74 3.28
N THR A 126 12.14 23.17 3.12
CA THR A 126 12.52 24.27 2.22
C THR A 126 13.85 24.01 1.52
N TRP A 127 14.06 24.67 0.38
CA TRP A 127 15.38 24.77 -0.22
C TRP A 127 16.14 25.95 0.38
N THR A 128 17.41 25.72 0.71
CA THR A 128 18.33 26.76 1.18
C THR A 128 19.49 26.89 0.21
N ARG A 129 19.73 28.10 -0.30
CA ARG A 129 20.88 28.37 -1.16
C ARG A 129 22.14 28.46 -0.30
N LEU A 130 23.15 27.67 -0.63
CA LEU A 130 24.45 27.68 0.03
C LEU A 130 25.43 28.57 -0.75
N VAL A 131 26.33 29.22 -0.02
CA VAL A 131 27.39 30.09 -0.59
C VAL A 131 28.76 29.57 -0.12
N PRO A 132 29.25 28.47 -0.71
CA PRO A 132 30.52 27.90 -0.32
C PRO A 132 31.70 28.78 -0.75
N ALA A 133 32.77 28.78 0.05
CA ALA A 133 33.98 29.58 -0.23
C ALA A 133 34.69 29.15 -1.51
N THR A 134 34.52 27.89 -1.93
CA THR A 134 34.99 27.36 -3.20
C THR A 134 33.87 26.54 -3.84
N SER A 135 33.72 26.67 -5.15
CA SER A 135 32.66 26.02 -5.93
C SER A 135 33.18 25.63 -7.32
N PRO A 136 32.66 24.56 -7.94
CA PRO A 136 32.87 24.32 -9.36
C PRO A 136 32.27 25.46 -10.19
N ASN A 137 32.81 25.67 -11.39
CA ASN A 137 32.16 26.53 -12.40
C ASN A 137 30.78 25.96 -12.76
N GLY A 138 29.91 26.85 -13.26
CA GLY A 138 28.56 26.47 -13.68
C GLY A 138 28.60 25.40 -14.75
N ARG A 139 27.72 24.41 -14.66
CA ARG A 139 27.78 23.26 -15.57
C ARG A 139 26.47 22.51 -15.65
N GLN A 140 26.28 21.82 -16.76
CA GLN A 140 25.16 20.90 -16.98
C GLN A 140 25.64 19.49 -17.36
N ARG A 141 24.73 18.51 -17.32
CA ARG A 141 24.96 17.10 -17.72
C ARG A 141 26.13 16.41 -17.00
N HIS A 142 26.42 16.87 -15.79
CA HIS A 142 27.35 16.24 -14.86
C HIS A 142 26.59 15.23 -13.98
N ALA A 143 27.33 14.37 -13.28
CA ALA A 143 26.75 13.43 -12.33
C ALA A 143 27.31 13.65 -10.93
N MET A 144 26.48 13.35 -9.93
CA MET A 144 26.83 13.40 -8.51
C MET A 144 26.45 12.09 -7.81
N ALA A 145 27.28 11.63 -6.89
CA ALA A 145 26.94 10.50 -6.03
C ALA A 145 27.63 10.63 -4.67
N PHE A 146 27.00 10.07 -3.64
CA PHE A 146 27.58 10.02 -2.30
C PHE A 146 28.62 8.91 -2.20
N ASP A 147 29.78 9.24 -1.64
CA ASP A 147 30.82 8.29 -1.27
C ASP A 147 30.74 7.96 0.22
N LEU A 148 30.39 6.71 0.53
CA LEU A 148 30.27 6.23 1.91
C LEU A 148 31.60 6.21 2.65
N ALA A 149 32.72 6.00 1.94
CA ALA A 149 34.03 5.87 2.58
C ALA A 149 34.53 7.20 3.12
N THR A 150 34.38 8.29 2.36
CA THR A 150 34.80 9.63 2.77
C THR A 150 33.70 10.47 3.41
N GLY A 151 32.43 10.04 3.29
CA GLY A 151 31.28 10.81 3.76
C GLY A 151 31.05 12.09 2.96
N ARG A 152 31.34 12.07 1.66
CA ARG A 152 31.33 13.25 0.77
C ARG A 152 30.49 12.99 -0.47
N ILE A 153 29.93 14.04 -1.06
CA ILE A 153 29.34 13.95 -2.40
C ILE A 153 30.42 14.24 -3.44
N VAL A 154 30.57 13.33 -4.40
CA VAL A 154 31.51 13.45 -5.52
C VAL A 154 30.76 13.92 -6.75
N LEU A 155 31.30 14.93 -7.44
CA LEU A 155 30.86 15.43 -8.72
C LEU A 155 31.93 15.17 -9.78
N PHE A 156 31.53 14.70 -10.96
CA PHE A 156 32.44 14.54 -12.09
C PHE A 156 31.83 15.04 -13.40
N GLY A 157 32.67 15.70 -14.20
CA GLY A 157 32.40 16.02 -15.60
C GLY A 157 31.31 17.08 -15.82
N GLY A 158 30.56 16.92 -16.90
CA GLY A 158 29.60 17.90 -17.41
C GLY A 158 30.20 18.81 -18.47
N GLU A 159 29.48 19.87 -18.84
CA GLU A 159 29.95 20.88 -19.79
C GLU A 159 29.77 22.29 -19.25
N ASN A 160 30.65 23.20 -19.66
CA ASN A 160 30.54 24.64 -19.46
C ASN A 160 30.92 25.37 -20.74
N ALA A 161 30.05 26.25 -21.24
CA ALA A 161 30.26 27.00 -22.46
C ALA A 161 30.61 26.10 -23.67
N GLY A 162 29.98 24.92 -23.75
CA GLY A 162 30.20 23.92 -24.80
C GLY A 162 31.51 23.14 -24.71
N ILE A 163 32.26 23.28 -23.61
CA ILE A 163 33.50 22.55 -23.36
C ILE A 163 33.22 21.42 -22.36
N GLU A 164 33.50 20.17 -22.76
CA GLU A 164 33.37 19.03 -21.85
C GLU A 164 34.44 19.12 -20.74
N LEU A 165 34.01 18.81 -19.52
CA LEU A 165 34.82 18.85 -18.33
C LEU A 165 35.16 17.42 -17.89
N GLY A 166 36.35 17.24 -17.31
CA GLY A 166 36.82 15.98 -16.73
C GLY A 166 37.40 16.16 -15.33
N ASP A 167 37.00 17.23 -14.64
CA ASP A 167 37.40 17.51 -13.27
C ASP A 167 36.52 16.78 -12.25
N THR A 168 37.13 16.43 -11.11
CA THR A 168 36.45 15.81 -9.97
C THR A 168 36.37 16.80 -8.82
N TRP A 169 35.19 16.96 -8.23
CA TRP A 169 34.95 17.80 -7.06
C TRP A 169 34.33 16.98 -5.93
N GLN A 170 34.65 17.34 -4.69
CA GLN A 170 34.09 16.72 -3.49
C GLN A 170 33.47 17.77 -2.59
N TRP A 171 32.22 17.53 -2.19
CA TRP A 171 31.49 18.32 -1.20
C TRP A 171 31.58 17.67 0.18
N ASN A 172 31.98 18.44 1.19
CA ASN A 172 32.17 17.97 2.57
C ASN A 172 31.07 18.43 3.55
N GLY A 173 29.97 18.98 3.03
CA GLY A 173 28.92 19.60 3.86
C GLY A 173 29.05 21.11 4.07
N ALA A 174 30.16 21.72 3.67
CA ALA A 174 30.38 23.16 3.81
C ALA A 174 30.99 23.85 2.57
N THR A 175 31.92 23.18 1.88
CA THR A 175 32.55 23.72 0.68
C THR A 175 32.88 22.63 -0.33
N TRP A 176 33.03 23.01 -1.60
CA TRP A 176 33.58 22.15 -2.62
C TRP A 176 35.10 22.19 -2.61
N THR A 177 35.73 21.04 -2.84
CA THR A 177 37.18 20.90 -3.01
C THR A 177 37.45 20.13 -4.28
N ARG A 178 38.37 20.62 -5.13
CA ARG A 178 38.76 19.91 -6.34
C ARG A 178 39.70 18.79 -5.96
N ALA A 179 39.39 17.55 -6.36
CA ALA A 179 40.28 16.42 -6.13
C ALA A 179 41.54 16.55 -7.00
N ALA A 180 42.69 16.14 -6.47
CA ALA A 180 43.95 16.19 -7.20
C ALA A 180 43.96 15.10 -8.29
N ALA A 181 44.44 15.45 -9.49
CA ALA A 181 44.60 14.49 -10.58
C ALA A 181 45.95 13.75 -10.44
N SER A 182 46.01 12.71 -9.61
CA SER A 182 47.18 11.84 -9.48
C SER A 182 46.92 10.46 -10.06
N GLY A 183 46.99 10.33 -11.39
CA GLY A 183 46.86 9.03 -12.07
C GLY A 183 45.87 9.03 -13.23
N PRO A 184 45.48 7.84 -13.73
CA PRO A 184 44.47 7.72 -14.78
C PRO A 184 43.11 8.25 -14.29
N SER A 185 42.39 8.94 -15.16
CA SER A 185 41.08 9.53 -14.88
C SER A 185 40.17 9.30 -16.08
N PRO A 186 38.84 9.21 -15.89
CA PRO A 186 37.94 9.25 -17.03
C PRO A 186 38.19 10.52 -17.85
N THR A 187 38.10 10.40 -19.16
CA THR A 187 38.15 11.55 -20.06
C THR A 187 36.97 12.50 -19.80
N ALA A 188 37.13 13.76 -20.21
CA ALA A 188 36.05 14.75 -20.15
C ALA A 188 34.80 14.25 -20.88
N ARG A 189 33.63 14.37 -20.23
CA ARG A 189 32.38 13.76 -20.72
C ARG A 189 31.13 14.37 -20.08
N VAL A 190 30.02 14.19 -20.77
CA VAL A 190 28.66 14.56 -20.35
C VAL A 190 27.74 13.34 -20.32
N SER A 191 26.63 13.46 -19.61
CA SER A 191 25.51 12.49 -19.63
C SER A 191 25.93 11.05 -19.27
N HIS A 192 27.00 10.90 -18.48
CA HIS A 192 27.35 9.68 -17.74
C HIS A 192 26.51 9.59 -16.46
N ALA A 193 26.48 8.41 -15.85
CA ALA A 193 25.84 8.22 -14.56
C ALA A 193 26.87 7.81 -13.50
N MET A 194 26.61 8.22 -12.25
CA MET A 194 27.40 7.85 -11.09
C MET A 194 26.50 7.30 -9.99
N ALA A 195 26.97 6.30 -9.28
CA ALA A 195 26.28 5.75 -8.11
C ALA A 195 27.28 5.23 -7.09
N MET A 196 26.86 5.21 -5.82
CA MET A 196 27.64 4.59 -4.74
C MET A 196 27.86 3.10 -5.02
N ASP A 197 29.10 2.62 -4.86
CA ASP A 197 29.43 1.21 -4.91
C ASP A 197 29.63 0.68 -3.48
N ALA A 198 28.55 0.28 -2.83
CA ALA A 198 28.56 -0.12 -1.42
C ALA A 198 29.40 -1.37 -1.13
N LEU A 199 29.59 -2.27 -2.11
CA LEU A 199 30.39 -3.49 -1.95
C LEU A 199 31.85 -3.31 -2.39
N GLY A 200 32.07 -2.56 -3.47
CA GLY A 200 33.39 -2.30 -4.00
C GLY A 200 34.16 -1.17 -3.31
N GLY A 201 33.46 -0.32 -2.55
CA GLY A 201 33.97 0.89 -1.92
C GLY A 201 34.09 2.04 -2.91
N GLY A 202 33.51 3.21 -2.58
CA GLY A 202 33.63 4.41 -3.39
C GLY A 202 32.44 4.71 -4.31
N VAL A 203 32.73 5.39 -5.42
CA VAL A 203 31.74 5.79 -6.43
C VAL A 203 32.05 5.14 -7.77
N LEU A 204 31.04 4.50 -8.36
CA LEU A 204 31.10 3.93 -9.71
C LEU A 204 30.64 4.96 -10.73
N LEU A 205 31.34 5.05 -11.86
CA LEU A 205 30.95 5.81 -13.04
C LEU A 205 30.85 4.86 -14.23
N PHE A 206 29.80 5.00 -15.03
CA PHE A 206 29.68 4.30 -16.30
C PHE A 206 29.28 5.22 -17.45
N GLY A 207 29.85 4.93 -18.62
CA GLY A 207 29.45 5.50 -19.89
C GLY A 207 29.65 7.02 -20.03
N GLY A 208 28.71 7.67 -20.71
CA GLY A 208 28.75 9.09 -21.08
C GLY A 208 29.17 9.32 -22.52
N TYR A 209 29.15 10.58 -22.93
CA TYR A 209 29.56 11.07 -24.25
C TYR A 209 30.70 12.07 -24.11
N GLY A 210 31.74 11.91 -24.93
CA GLY A 210 32.88 12.83 -25.06
C GLY A 210 33.80 12.32 -26.18
N ALA A 211 34.88 13.00 -26.53
CA ALA A 211 35.75 12.51 -27.62
C ALA A 211 36.30 11.08 -27.34
N PRO A 212 36.12 10.07 -28.24
CA PRO A 212 35.60 10.14 -29.61
C PRO A 212 34.10 9.80 -29.81
N GLY A 213 33.33 9.54 -28.76
CA GLY A 213 31.88 9.31 -28.81
C GLY A 213 31.33 8.75 -27.50
N THR A 214 30.28 7.94 -27.58
CA THR A 214 29.75 7.24 -26.40
C THR A 214 30.75 6.24 -25.84
N SER A 215 30.94 6.27 -24.51
CA SER A 215 31.84 5.38 -23.78
C SER A 215 31.09 4.18 -23.20
N GLY A 216 31.78 3.05 -23.08
CA GLY A 216 31.34 1.85 -22.34
C GLY A 216 32.29 1.49 -21.21
N GLU A 217 33.05 2.47 -20.72
CA GLU A 217 34.03 2.29 -19.64
C GLU A 217 33.34 2.29 -18.28
N THR A 218 33.84 1.45 -17.37
CA THR A 218 33.46 1.45 -15.96
C THR A 218 34.65 1.95 -15.14
N TRP A 219 34.46 3.03 -14.38
CA TRP A 219 35.48 3.63 -13.53
C TRP A 219 35.03 3.60 -12.06
N ARG A 220 35.98 3.45 -11.13
CA ARG A 220 35.73 3.59 -9.69
C ARG A 220 36.58 4.70 -9.11
N PHE A 221 35.97 5.54 -8.28
CA PHE A 221 36.64 6.56 -7.48
C PHE A 221 36.74 6.08 -6.03
N ASP A 222 37.95 6.01 -5.48
CA ASP A 222 38.23 5.50 -4.12
C ASP A 222 38.22 6.57 -3.02
N GLY A 223 37.79 7.79 -3.35
CA GLY A 223 37.86 8.96 -2.47
C GLY A 223 39.03 9.90 -2.80
N ALA A 224 40.02 9.43 -3.56
CA ALA A 224 41.16 10.21 -4.00
C ALA A 224 41.46 10.08 -5.50
N ASN A 225 41.44 8.86 -6.04
CA ASN A 225 41.85 8.53 -7.40
C ASN A 225 40.80 7.73 -8.16
N TRP A 226 40.84 7.84 -9.47
CA TRP A 226 40.06 7.01 -10.38
C TRP A 226 40.85 5.79 -10.84
N SER A 227 40.17 4.65 -10.95
CA SER A 227 40.72 3.43 -11.54
C SER A 227 39.76 2.88 -12.60
N LEU A 228 40.29 2.59 -13.79
CA LEU A 228 39.53 1.90 -14.84
C LEU A 228 39.36 0.43 -14.46
N LEU A 229 38.13 -0.06 -14.44
CA LEU A 229 37.83 -1.45 -14.10
C LEU A 229 37.75 -2.31 -15.36
N THR A 230 38.30 -3.51 -15.29
CA THR A 230 38.13 -4.53 -16.33
C THR A 230 36.93 -5.40 -15.96
N ALA A 231 35.81 -5.19 -16.65
CA ALA A 231 34.57 -5.92 -16.44
C ALA A 231 33.88 -6.23 -17.76
N THR A 232 32.97 -7.21 -17.78
CA THR A 232 31.93 -7.27 -18.81
C THR A 232 31.12 -5.98 -18.71
N ASN A 233 31.19 -5.13 -19.75
CA ASN A 233 30.52 -3.83 -19.73
C ASN A 233 29.22 -3.90 -20.53
N PRO A 234 28.15 -3.20 -20.07
CA PRO A 234 27.02 -2.88 -20.92
C PRO A 234 27.46 -2.19 -22.21
N VAL A 235 26.61 -2.21 -23.23
CA VAL A 235 26.86 -1.43 -24.46
C VAL A 235 27.11 0.05 -24.11
N ALA A 236 28.08 0.66 -24.79
CA ALA A 236 28.43 2.06 -24.66
C ALA A 236 27.19 2.96 -24.82
N ARG A 237 26.98 3.87 -23.87
CA ARG A 237 25.73 4.64 -23.77
C ARG A 237 25.88 5.97 -23.03
N SER A 238 24.92 6.86 -23.25
CA SER A 238 24.77 8.14 -22.55
C SER A 238 23.32 8.34 -22.10
N HIS A 239 23.05 9.35 -21.27
CA HIS A 239 21.71 9.72 -20.79
C HIS A 239 20.95 8.59 -20.08
N HIS A 240 21.69 7.63 -19.56
CA HIS A 240 21.19 6.54 -18.71
C HIS A 240 21.27 6.98 -17.25
N ALA A 241 20.64 6.22 -16.37
CA ALA A 241 20.70 6.48 -14.94
C ALA A 241 21.28 5.29 -14.18
N MET A 242 21.94 5.58 -13.06
CA MET A 242 22.47 4.58 -12.14
C MET A 242 22.06 4.91 -10.71
N VAL A 243 21.77 3.88 -9.91
CA VAL A 243 21.50 4.04 -8.49
C VAL A 243 22.00 2.82 -7.70
N CYS A 244 22.36 3.03 -6.44
CA CYS A 244 22.72 1.94 -5.53
C CYS A 244 21.45 1.36 -4.90
N ASP A 245 21.17 0.09 -5.18
CA ASP A 245 20.32 -0.75 -4.34
C ASP A 245 21.12 -1.15 -3.09
N LEU A 246 20.95 -0.35 -2.04
CA LEU A 246 21.65 -0.55 -0.77
C LEU A 246 21.23 -1.84 -0.06
N SER A 247 20.02 -2.35 -0.28
CA SER A 247 19.56 -3.57 0.38
C SER A 247 20.29 -4.82 -0.13
N ARG A 248 20.65 -4.84 -1.42
CA ARG A 248 21.33 -5.96 -2.08
C ARG A 248 22.81 -5.67 -2.34
N GLY A 249 23.27 -4.44 -2.06
CA GLY A 249 24.62 -3.99 -2.42
C GLY A 249 24.86 -4.08 -3.92
N ARG A 250 23.91 -3.62 -4.73
CA ARG A 250 24.02 -3.64 -6.20
C ARG A 250 23.95 -2.22 -6.75
N VAL A 251 24.65 -1.95 -7.85
CA VAL A 251 24.37 -0.76 -8.65
C VAL A 251 23.48 -1.17 -9.81
N VAL A 252 22.30 -0.55 -9.90
CA VAL A 252 21.34 -0.76 -10.98
C VAL A 252 21.58 0.31 -12.02
N LEU A 253 21.74 -0.11 -13.27
CA LEU A 253 21.80 0.76 -14.45
C LEU A 253 20.55 0.52 -15.29
N TYR A 254 19.93 1.61 -15.76
CA TYR A 254 18.76 1.54 -16.60
C TYR A 254 18.80 2.53 -17.77
N GLY A 255 18.42 2.04 -18.95
CA GLY A 255 18.07 2.86 -20.12
C GLY A 255 19.24 3.60 -20.78
N GLY A 256 18.93 4.80 -21.28
CA GLY A 256 19.85 5.67 -22.04
C GLY A 256 19.82 5.44 -23.54
N THR A 257 20.81 5.97 -24.25
CA THR A 257 20.95 5.83 -25.70
C THR A 257 22.33 5.37 -26.12
N THR A 258 22.40 4.63 -27.23
CA THR A 258 23.66 4.37 -27.94
C THR A 258 24.12 5.60 -28.72
N GLY A 259 25.35 5.59 -29.25
CA GLY A 259 25.89 6.70 -30.08
C GLY A 259 25.07 7.05 -31.33
N ASN A 260 24.18 6.15 -31.78
CA ASN A 260 23.24 6.40 -32.88
C ASN A 260 21.84 6.82 -32.39
N TRP A 261 21.72 7.29 -31.14
CA TRP A 261 20.48 7.72 -30.50
C TRP A 261 19.40 6.65 -30.34
N VAL A 262 19.76 5.36 -30.43
CA VAL A 262 18.80 4.27 -30.19
C VAL A 262 18.52 4.17 -28.68
N PRO A 263 17.27 4.40 -28.20
CA PRO A 263 16.91 4.26 -26.81
C PRO A 263 17.01 2.81 -26.35
N LEU A 264 17.49 2.61 -25.13
CA LEU A 264 17.69 1.32 -24.51
C LEU A 264 16.63 1.11 -23.41
N THR A 265 16.26 -0.15 -23.19
CA THR A 265 15.29 -0.61 -22.17
C THR A 265 15.89 -1.66 -21.24
N ASP A 266 17.17 -1.93 -21.40
CA ASP A 266 17.87 -2.97 -20.67
C ASP A 266 18.19 -2.53 -19.24
N THR A 267 18.18 -3.49 -18.34
CA THR A 267 18.53 -3.32 -16.92
C THR A 267 19.77 -4.15 -16.64
N TRP A 268 20.80 -3.50 -16.12
CA TRP A 268 22.06 -4.13 -15.75
C TRP A 268 22.32 -3.96 -14.25
N GLU A 269 23.02 -4.93 -13.68
CA GLU A 269 23.46 -4.87 -12.29
C GLU A 269 24.95 -5.06 -12.15
N TRP A 270 25.56 -4.21 -11.32
CA TRP A 270 26.93 -4.35 -10.85
C TRP A 270 26.94 -5.00 -9.48
N ASN A 271 27.74 -6.05 -9.32
CA ASN A 271 27.86 -6.80 -8.06
C ASN A 271 29.09 -6.43 -7.21
N GLY A 272 29.78 -5.34 -7.52
CA GLY A 272 31.06 -4.95 -6.92
C GLY A 272 32.27 -5.32 -7.78
N ALA A 273 32.11 -6.19 -8.78
CA ALA A 273 33.20 -6.64 -9.65
C ALA A 273 32.84 -6.75 -11.14
N ASN A 274 31.61 -7.14 -11.48
CA ASN A 274 31.18 -7.32 -12.88
C ASN A 274 29.74 -6.84 -13.10
N TRP A 275 29.44 -6.43 -14.33
CA TRP A 275 28.07 -6.22 -14.76
C TRP A 275 27.42 -7.51 -15.26
N SER A 276 26.16 -7.72 -14.89
CA SER A 276 25.28 -8.76 -15.41
C SER A 276 24.00 -8.15 -15.97
N LEU A 277 23.58 -8.60 -17.15
CA LEU A 277 22.29 -8.24 -17.74
C LEU A 277 21.19 -8.93 -16.93
N VAL A 278 20.28 -8.15 -16.36
CA VAL A 278 19.14 -8.67 -15.60
C VAL A 278 17.91 -8.80 -16.49
N SER A 279 17.68 -7.81 -17.35
CA SER A 279 16.59 -7.84 -18.32
C SER A 279 16.97 -7.11 -19.60
N SER A 280 16.61 -7.69 -20.76
CA SER A 280 16.75 -7.07 -22.07
C SER A 280 15.56 -6.20 -22.48
N SER A 281 14.46 -6.21 -21.70
CA SER A 281 13.21 -5.49 -22.00
C SER A 281 12.26 -5.50 -20.79
N GLY A 282 11.52 -4.42 -20.53
CA GLY A 282 10.44 -4.46 -19.52
C GLY A 282 10.02 -3.10 -18.96
N GLY A 283 10.87 -2.08 -19.02
CA GLY A 283 10.52 -0.69 -18.70
C GLY A 283 10.40 0.20 -19.95
N PRO A 284 10.13 1.51 -19.79
CA PRO A 284 10.00 2.44 -20.90
C PRO A 284 11.35 2.65 -21.62
N ALA A 285 11.33 2.68 -22.96
CA ALA A 285 12.50 2.99 -23.78
C ALA A 285 12.82 4.49 -23.72
N SER A 286 13.50 4.93 -22.66
CA SER A 286 13.73 6.35 -22.41
C SER A 286 15.17 6.70 -22.07
N TYR A 287 15.50 7.95 -22.36
CA TYR A 287 16.73 8.61 -21.98
C TYR A 287 16.44 9.89 -21.21
N SER A 288 17.43 10.40 -20.47
CA SER A 288 17.29 11.60 -19.62
C SER A 288 16.17 11.46 -18.58
N LEU A 289 16.01 10.26 -18.03
CA LEU A 289 15.06 9.88 -16.99
C LEU A 289 15.64 10.09 -15.58
N GLY A 290 14.76 10.17 -14.58
CA GLY A 290 15.15 10.13 -13.17
C GLY A 290 15.11 8.70 -12.63
N LEU A 291 16.14 8.30 -11.87
CA LEU A 291 16.21 7.02 -11.17
C LEU A 291 16.53 7.25 -9.68
N ALA A 292 15.77 6.62 -8.78
CA ALA A 292 16.06 6.66 -7.34
C ALA A 292 15.73 5.32 -6.68
N TYR A 293 16.52 4.90 -5.70
CA TYR A 293 16.27 3.67 -4.95
C TYR A 293 15.54 3.97 -3.64
N ASP A 294 14.31 3.51 -3.52
CA ASP A 294 13.51 3.58 -2.31
C ASP A 294 13.82 2.38 -1.42
N ILE A 295 14.83 2.55 -0.54
CA ILE A 295 15.27 1.51 0.39
C ILE A 295 14.17 1.11 1.40
N ALA A 296 13.24 2.00 1.72
CA ALA A 296 12.15 1.69 2.65
C ALA A 296 11.18 0.64 2.06
N ARG A 297 11.18 0.50 0.74
CA ARG A 297 10.31 -0.43 -0.01
C ARG A 297 11.05 -1.50 -0.78
N GLY A 298 12.38 -1.41 -0.84
CA GLY A 298 13.19 -2.33 -1.63
C GLY A 298 12.98 -2.18 -3.13
N THR A 299 12.60 -0.99 -3.62
CA THR A 299 12.23 -0.79 -5.03
C THR A 299 13.01 0.35 -5.67
N THR A 300 13.38 0.20 -6.94
CA THR A 300 13.93 1.29 -7.76
C THR A 300 12.80 2.02 -8.49
N LEU A 301 12.70 3.34 -8.29
CA LEU A 301 11.73 4.23 -8.93
C LEU A 301 12.34 4.86 -10.19
N VAL A 302 11.61 4.79 -11.29
CA VAL A 302 11.85 5.53 -12.54
C VAL A 302 10.73 6.54 -12.74
N PHE A 303 11.09 7.75 -13.13
CA PHE A 303 10.12 8.75 -13.57
C PHE A 303 10.60 9.49 -14.81
N GLY A 304 9.64 9.75 -15.71
CA GLY A 304 9.83 10.61 -16.88
C GLY A 304 10.92 10.14 -17.86
N GLY A 305 11.58 11.12 -18.47
CA GLY A 305 12.51 10.92 -19.59
C GLY A 305 11.85 11.17 -20.95
N SER A 306 12.59 10.88 -22.01
CA SER A 306 12.15 11.15 -23.38
C SER A 306 12.30 9.93 -24.27
N THR A 307 11.38 9.84 -25.23
CA THR A 307 11.51 9.01 -26.43
C THR A 307 11.72 9.94 -27.64
N PHE A 308 11.91 9.38 -28.83
CA PHE A 308 11.96 10.18 -30.07
C PHE A 308 10.71 11.04 -30.32
N PHE A 309 9.55 10.66 -29.78
CA PHE A 309 8.26 11.26 -30.14
C PHE A 309 7.58 12.01 -29.00
N GLN A 310 7.99 11.77 -27.75
CA GLN A 310 7.30 12.30 -26.58
C GLN A 310 8.20 12.35 -25.35
N VAL A 311 7.93 13.35 -24.50
CA VAL A 311 8.39 13.42 -23.12
C VAL A 311 7.41 12.65 -22.24
N LEU A 312 7.93 11.81 -21.35
CA LEU A 312 7.16 10.89 -20.53
C LEU A 312 6.87 11.51 -19.15
N GLY A 313 5.73 11.13 -18.57
CA GLY A 313 5.34 11.47 -17.18
C GLY A 313 4.93 10.26 -16.37
N GLU A 314 5.31 9.07 -16.84
CA GLU A 314 4.96 7.82 -16.21
C GLU A 314 5.92 7.52 -15.06
N THR A 315 5.38 6.93 -13.99
CA THR A 315 6.17 6.38 -12.89
C THR A 315 6.26 4.88 -13.08
N TRP A 316 7.45 4.32 -12.87
CA TRP A 316 7.71 2.88 -12.94
C TRP A 316 8.49 2.47 -11.69
N THR A 317 8.23 1.28 -11.16
CA THR A 317 8.95 0.71 -10.02
C THR A 317 9.52 -0.64 -10.39
N TRP A 318 10.72 -0.95 -9.91
CA TRP A 318 11.39 -2.23 -10.12
C TRP A 318 11.73 -2.88 -8.79
N ASP A 319 11.34 -4.15 -8.63
CA ASP A 319 11.44 -4.92 -7.38
C ASP A 319 12.69 -5.81 -7.27
N GLY A 320 13.62 -5.69 -8.22
CA GLY A 320 14.77 -6.59 -8.33
C GLY A 320 14.61 -7.67 -9.41
N ALA A 321 13.40 -7.86 -9.95
CA ALA A 321 13.13 -8.85 -11.00
C ALA A 321 12.25 -8.29 -12.13
N THR A 322 11.19 -7.56 -11.81
CA THR A 322 10.18 -7.10 -12.77
C THR A 322 9.90 -5.60 -12.67
N TRP A 323 9.70 -4.95 -13.82
CA TRP A 323 9.22 -3.58 -13.89
C TRP A 323 7.69 -3.58 -13.77
N LEU A 324 7.20 -2.85 -12.77
CA LEU A 324 5.79 -2.58 -12.56
C LEU A 324 5.54 -1.12 -12.90
N GLN A 325 4.49 -0.83 -13.68
CA GLN A 325 4.02 0.53 -13.90
C GLN A 325 2.91 0.84 -12.88
N PRO A 326 3.15 1.69 -11.87
CA PRO A 326 2.09 2.49 -11.28
C PRO A 326 1.41 3.25 -12.43
N SER A 327 0.18 2.89 -12.78
CA SER A 327 -0.47 3.28 -14.03
C SER A 327 -0.44 4.79 -14.30
N ALA A 328 -0.28 5.17 -15.58
CA ALA A 328 -0.30 6.56 -16.06
C ALA A 328 -1.62 7.31 -15.77
N SER A 329 -2.72 6.58 -15.51
CA SER A 329 -3.86 7.08 -14.73
C SER A 329 -3.74 6.50 -13.32
N ALA A 330 -3.68 7.33 -12.28
CA ALA A 330 -3.54 6.89 -10.89
C ALA A 330 -4.71 6.01 -10.35
N SER A 331 -5.64 5.61 -11.22
CA SER A 331 -6.85 4.84 -10.95
C SER A 331 -7.38 4.17 -12.23
N PRO A 332 -8.27 3.15 -12.12
CA PRO A 332 -9.04 2.64 -13.25
C PRO A 332 -9.86 3.74 -13.92
N SER A 333 -10.23 3.54 -15.19
CA SER A 333 -11.13 4.47 -15.90
C SER A 333 -12.46 4.62 -15.17
N PRO A 334 -13.16 5.76 -15.31
CA PRO A 334 -14.44 5.97 -14.66
C PRO A 334 -15.42 4.87 -15.06
N ARG A 335 -16.06 4.16 -14.13
CA ARG A 335 -16.89 2.99 -14.48
C ARG A 335 -17.96 2.64 -13.47
N GLY A 336 -19.04 2.04 -13.94
CA GLY A 336 -20.07 1.38 -13.14
C GLY A 336 -20.10 -0.13 -13.41
N TYR A 337 -20.83 -0.88 -12.59
CA TYR A 337 -21.11 -2.32 -12.80
C TYR A 337 -19.89 -3.24 -12.89
N ALA A 338 -18.74 -2.81 -12.37
CA ALA A 338 -17.57 -3.66 -12.23
C ALA A 338 -17.83 -4.73 -11.15
N ALA A 339 -17.09 -5.84 -11.23
CA ALA A 339 -17.04 -6.82 -10.14
C ALA A 339 -15.88 -6.49 -9.21
N SER A 340 -16.06 -6.68 -7.90
CA SER A 340 -14.97 -6.49 -6.94
C SER A 340 -14.93 -7.56 -5.85
N ALA A 341 -13.73 -7.89 -5.39
CA ALA A 341 -13.51 -8.70 -4.20
C ALA A 341 -12.20 -8.28 -3.52
N PHE A 342 -12.17 -8.31 -2.18
CA PHE A 342 -10.95 -8.05 -1.44
C PHE A 342 -10.17 -9.36 -1.25
N ASP A 343 -8.96 -9.40 -1.80
CA ASP A 343 -8.00 -10.48 -1.63
C ASP A 343 -7.22 -10.26 -0.33
N ASP A 344 -7.67 -10.90 0.75
CA ASP A 344 -7.06 -10.80 2.08
C ASP A 344 -5.61 -11.32 2.12
N ALA A 345 -5.28 -12.29 1.26
CA ALA A 345 -3.97 -12.92 1.23
C ALA A 345 -2.91 -11.92 0.75
N ARG A 346 -3.24 -11.15 -0.30
CA ARG A 346 -2.34 -10.15 -0.91
C ARG A 346 -2.62 -8.72 -0.44
N ASN A 347 -3.67 -8.51 0.35
CA ASN A 347 -4.16 -7.20 0.76
C ASN A 347 -4.47 -6.31 -0.45
N ARG A 348 -5.36 -6.78 -1.34
CA ARG A 348 -5.71 -6.10 -2.59
C ARG A 348 -7.22 -6.06 -2.79
N LEU A 349 -7.80 -4.89 -3.06
CA LEU A 349 -9.13 -4.87 -3.68
C LEU A 349 -8.95 -5.11 -5.18
N VAL A 350 -9.44 -6.25 -5.66
CA VAL A 350 -9.43 -6.60 -7.08
C VAL A 350 -10.73 -6.09 -7.71
N VAL A 351 -10.62 -5.39 -8.83
CA VAL A 351 -11.72 -4.89 -9.65
C VAL A 351 -11.58 -5.45 -11.06
N PHE A 352 -12.68 -5.95 -11.63
CA PHE A 352 -12.70 -6.51 -12.97
C PHE A 352 -13.89 -5.97 -13.79
N GLY A 353 -13.61 -5.61 -15.04
CA GLY A 353 -14.61 -5.24 -16.03
C GLY A 353 -15.42 -3.99 -15.65
N GLY A 354 -16.70 -4.01 -15.96
CA GLY A 354 -17.63 -2.88 -15.82
C GLY A 354 -17.89 -2.18 -17.15
N ASP A 355 -18.49 -1.00 -17.06
CA ASP A 355 -18.86 -0.16 -18.20
C ASP A 355 -18.45 1.30 -17.94
N ASP A 356 -17.82 1.93 -18.94
CA ASP A 356 -17.48 3.36 -18.97
C ASP A 356 -18.13 4.12 -20.14
N GLY A 357 -19.16 3.51 -20.74
CA GLY A 357 -19.65 3.82 -22.08
C GLY A 357 -19.16 2.78 -23.09
N ASN A 358 -18.13 2.01 -22.74
CA ASN A 358 -17.77 0.74 -23.35
C ASN A 358 -17.58 -0.32 -22.27
N MET A 359 -17.92 -1.58 -22.59
CA MET A 359 -17.63 -2.70 -21.70
C MET A 359 -16.13 -2.97 -21.62
N LEU A 360 -15.69 -3.27 -20.39
CA LEU A 360 -14.29 -3.44 -20.06
C LEU A 360 -13.98 -4.90 -19.72
N ASP A 361 -12.71 -5.29 -19.92
CA ASP A 361 -12.16 -6.62 -19.62
C ASP A 361 -10.84 -6.53 -18.82
N ASP A 362 -10.53 -5.36 -18.28
CA ASP A 362 -9.31 -5.09 -17.55
C ASP A 362 -9.43 -5.51 -16.07
N THR A 363 -8.28 -5.89 -15.51
CA THR A 363 -8.13 -6.21 -14.09
C THR A 363 -7.35 -5.10 -13.42
N TRP A 364 -7.82 -4.65 -12.26
CA TRP A 364 -7.19 -3.63 -11.45
C TRP A 364 -7.08 -4.11 -10.02
N GLU A 365 -5.99 -3.74 -9.36
CA GLU A 365 -5.74 -4.08 -7.96
C GLU A 365 -5.37 -2.85 -7.16
N TRP A 366 -6.18 -2.51 -6.17
CA TRP A 366 -5.87 -1.47 -5.21
C TRP A 366 -5.04 -2.05 -4.07
N THR A 367 -3.86 -1.46 -3.84
CA THR A 367 -2.87 -1.91 -2.84
C THR A 367 -3.15 -1.41 -1.43
N GLY A 368 -4.19 -0.61 -1.24
CA GLY A 368 -4.38 0.24 -0.05
C GLY A 368 -3.96 1.69 -0.31
N THR A 369 -3.13 1.93 -1.33
CA THR A 369 -2.58 3.27 -1.59
C THR A 369 -2.43 3.64 -3.07
N ILE A 370 -2.20 2.66 -3.96
CA ILE A 370 -2.16 2.82 -5.41
C ILE A 370 -2.99 1.75 -6.11
N TRP A 371 -3.49 2.09 -7.31
CA TRP A 371 -4.03 1.11 -8.25
C TRP A 371 -2.91 0.56 -9.13
N LEU A 372 -2.91 -0.76 -9.29
CA LEU A 372 -2.06 -1.51 -10.22
C LEU A 372 -2.96 -2.11 -11.31
N ARG A 373 -2.45 -2.21 -12.54
CA ARG A 373 -3.16 -2.85 -13.66
C ARG A 373 -2.41 -4.09 -14.15
N PRO A 374 -2.71 -5.28 -13.62
CA PRO A 374 -2.19 -6.52 -14.19
C PRO A 374 -2.61 -6.69 -15.66
N LEU A 375 -1.71 -7.19 -16.51
CA LEU A 375 -1.96 -7.45 -17.92
C LEU A 375 -1.79 -8.96 -18.25
N PRO A 376 -2.66 -9.83 -17.73
CA PRO A 376 -2.58 -11.26 -17.99
C PRO A 376 -2.92 -11.59 -19.45
N ALA A 377 -2.18 -12.53 -20.04
CA ALA A 377 -2.37 -12.96 -21.43
C ALA A 377 -3.72 -13.69 -21.64
N VAL A 378 -4.19 -14.41 -20.62
CA VAL A 378 -5.50 -15.06 -20.59
C VAL A 378 -6.35 -14.32 -19.56
N ARG A 379 -7.56 -13.92 -19.95
CA ARG A 379 -8.50 -13.18 -19.10
C ARG A 379 -9.95 -13.37 -19.57
N PRO A 380 -10.94 -13.15 -18.69
CA PRO A 380 -12.33 -13.12 -19.11
C PRO A 380 -12.55 -12.02 -20.15
N GLY A 381 -13.43 -12.25 -21.12
CA GLY A 381 -13.82 -11.21 -22.09
C GLY A 381 -14.66 -10.08 -21.48
N VAL A 382 -14.87 -9.01 -22.26
CA VAL A 382 -15.59 -7.79 -21.86
C VAL A 382 -16.95 -8.10 -21.23
N ARG A 383 -17.21 -7.54 -20.05
CA ARG A 383 -18.47 -7.76 -19.33
C ARG A 383 -18.76 -6.71 -18.27
N TRP A 384 -20.04 -6.49 -18.05
CA TRP A 384 -20.57 -5.73 -16.91
C TRP A 384 -21.60 -6.58 -16.15
N GLY A 385 -21.87 -6.22 -14.89
CA GLY A 385 -22.88 -6.90 -14.07
C GLY A 385 -22.51 -8.35 -13.70
N SER A 386 -21.23 -8.70 -13.81
CA SER A 386 -20.66 -9.91 -13.17
C SER A 386 -20.45 -9.67 -11.68
N ALA A 387 -20.37 -10.73 -10.90
CA ALA A 387 -20.05 -10.65 -9.47
C ALA A 387 -18.79 -11.45 -9.14
N MET A 388 -18.08 -11.03 -8.10
CA MET A 388 -16.83 -11.64 -7.67
C MET A 388 -16.81 -11.80 -6.15
N ALA A 389 -16.20 -12.88 -5.67
CA ALA A 389 -15.95 -13.09 -4.25
C ALA A 389 -14.57 -13.71 -4.02
N PHE A 390 -13.92 -13.41 -2.89
CA PHE A 390 -12.61 -13.97 -2.57
C PHE A 390 -12.74 -15.28 -1.79
N ASP A 391 -12.27 -16.36 -2.39
CA ASP A 391 -12.15 -17.67 -1.75
C ASP A 391 -10.89 -17.73 -0.89
N ALA A 392 -11.05 -17.36 0.38
CA ALA A 392 -9.94 -17.28 1.33
C ALA A 392 -9.29 -18.64 1.64
N ALA A 393 -9.99 -19.77 1.42
CA ALA A 393 -9.41 -21.10 1.63
C ALA A 393 -8.39 -21.48 0.54
N ARG A 394 -8.55 -20.91 -0.66
CA ARG A 394 -7.70 -21.20 -1.83
C ARG A 394 -6.87 -20.01 -2.31
N ALA A 395 -7.07 -18.84 -1.69
CA ALA A 395 -6.48 -17.56 -2.08
C ALA A 395 -6.76 -17.22 -3.55
N ARG A 396 -8.03 -17.29 -3.96
CA ARG A 396 -8.48 -16.99 -5.33
C ARG A 396 -9.68 -16.06 -5.35
N CYS A 397 -9.70 -15.04 -6.20
CA CYS A 397 -10.96 -14.34 -6.50
C CYS A 397 -11.76 -15.14 -7.53
N VAL A 398 -13.00 -15.47 -7.23
CA VAL A 398 -13.90 -16.22 -8.10
C VAL A 398 -14.88 -15.26 -8.74
N LEU A 399 -14.85 -15.14 -10.07
CA LEU A 399 -15.74 -14.33 -10.89
C LEU A 399 -16.77 -15.23 -11.58
N PHE A 400 -18.03 -14.80 -11.58
CA PHE A 400 -19.12 -15.51 -12.28
C PHE A 400 -19.98 -14.56 -13.11
N GLY A 401 -20.38 -15.05 -14.29
CA GLY A 401 -21.41 -14.45 -15.14
C GLY A 401 -21.06 -13.07 -15.72
N GLY A 402 -22.08 -12.25 -15.93
CA GLY A 402 -22.02 -10.94 -16.59
C GLY A 402 -22.68 -10.92 -17.97
N ASN A 403 -22.72 -9.73 -18.57
CA ASN A 403 -23.32 -9.50 -19.89
C ASN A 403 -22.35 -8.73 -20.81
N SER A 404 -22.41 -9.02 -22.11
CA SER A 404 -21.64 -8.35 -23.16
C SER A 404 -22.48 -7.37 -23.99
N ASN A 405 -21.81 -6.62 -24.88
CA ASN A 405 -22.44 -5.68 -25.82
C ASN A 405 -23.39 -6.32 -26.83
N PHE A 406 -23.34 -7.64 -27.01
CA PHE A 406 -24.16 -8.37 -27.99
C PHE A 406 -25.36 -9.09 -27.34
N GLY A 407 -25.69 -8.75 -26.08
CA GLY A 407 -26.76 -9.40 -25.33
C GLY A 407 -26.43 -10.85 -24.93
N GLN A 408 -25.18 -11.29 -25.12
CA GLN A 408 -24.74 -12.61 -24.66
C GLN A 408 -24.52 -12.55 -23.15
N TRP A 409 -25.28 -13.36 -22.43
CA TRP A 409 -25.10 -13.58 -20.99
C TRP A 409 -24.09 -14.69 -20.77
N TYR A 410 -23.17 -14.46 -19.84
CA TYR A 410 -22.16 -15.42 -19.46
C TYR A 410 -22.61 -16.24 -18.25
N GLY A 411 -22.22 -17.51 -18.23
CA GLY A 411 -22.34 -18.43 -17.09
C GLY A 411 -21.02 -19.16 -16.84
N ASP A 412 -19.91 -18.56 -17.27
CA ASP A 412 -18.56 -19.06 -17.05
C ASP A 412 -18.08 -18.71 -15.64
N THR A 413 -17.14 -19.51 -15.13
CA THR A 413 -16.49 -19.30 -13.84
C THR A 413 -15.00 -19.07 -14.08
N TRP A 414 -14.47 -18.00 -13.52
CA TRP A 414 -13.07 -17.62 -13.63
C TRP A 414 -12.45 -17.46 -12.25
N GLU A 415 -11.19 -17.86 -12.12
CA GLU A 415 -10.43 -17.70 -10.88
C GLU A 415 -9.20 -16.83 -11.14
N TRP A 416 -9.09 -15.73 -10.40
CA TRP A 416 -7.92 -14.88 -10.34
C TRP A 416 -7.04 -15.29 -9.16
N ASP A 417 -5.76 -15.33 -9.44
CA ASP A 417 -4.76 -16.01 -8.65
C ASP A 417 -3.70 -15.04 -8.09
N GLY A 418 -3.81 -13.77 -8.48
CA GLY A 418 -2.85 -12.70 -8.23
C GLY A 418 -1.87 -12.48 -9.38
N VAL A 419 -1.78 -13.43 -10.31
CA VAL A 419 -0.89 -13.37 -11.48
C VAL A 419 -1.65 -13.64 -12.77
N ALA A 420 -2.51 -14.65 -12.80
CA ALA A 420 -3.23 -15.07 -13.99
C ALA A 420 -4.71 -15.39 -13.72
N TRP A 421 -5.54 -15.29 -14.78
CA TRP A 421 -6.90 -15.79 -14.77
C TRP A 421 -6.94 -17.22 -15.30
N LEU A 422 -7.68 -18.10 -14.61
CA LEU A 422 -7.96 -19.46 -15.04
C LEU A 422 -9.46 -19.66 -15.20
N GLN A 423 -9.91 -20.04 -16.40
CA GLN A 423 -11.30 -20.44 -16.62
C GLN A 423 -11.53 -21.86 -16.08
N ARG A 424 -12.59 -22.05 -15.30
CA ARG A 424 -12.99 -23.36 -14.77
C ARG A 424 -14.06 -23.97 -15.66
N SER A 425 -13.83 -25.16 -16.18
CA SER A 425 -14.82 -25.92 -16.96
C SER A 425 -15.76 -26.66 -16.01
N THR A 426 -16.86 -26.00 -15.63
CA THR A 426 -17.87 -26.55 -14.72
C THR A 426 -19.27 -26.29 -15.26
N SER A 427 -20.20 -27.22 -15.01
CA SER A 427 -21.63 -26.90 -15.06
C SER A 427 -22.02 -26.13 -13.79
N GLY A 428 -23.03 -25.27 -13.87
CA GLY A 428 -23.35 -24.39 -12.75
C GLY A 428 -24.63 -23.58 -12.96
N PRO A 429 -24.75 -22.42 -12.29
CA PRO A 429 -25.89 -21.54 -12.47
C PRO A 429 -26.07 -21.18 -13.95
N GLN A 430 -27.32 -20.95 -14.35
CA GLN A 430 -27.61 -20.44 -15.70
C GLN A 430 -26.88 -19.10 -15.94
N PRO A 431 -26.50 -18.80 -17.19
CA PRO A 431 -25.94 -17.51 -17.57
C PRO A 431 -26.79 -16.34 -17.07
N ARG A 432 -26.15 -15.35 -16.43
CA ARG A 432 -26.83 -14.26 -15.73
C ARG A 432 -25.96 -13.04 -15.52
N TYR A 433 -26.60 -11.89 -15.28
CA TYR A 433 -25.97 -10.64 -14.87
C TYR A 433 -26.76 -9.98 -13.73
N ALA A 434 -26.18 -8.95 -13.10
CA ALA A 434 -26.77 -8.20 -11.98
C ALA A 434 -27.21 -9.09 -10.79
N HIS A 435 -26.48 -10.19 -10.59
CA HIS A 435 -26.59 -11.07 -9.43
C HIS A 435 -25.61 -10.62 -8.35
N ALA A 436 -25.80 -11.09 -7.12
CA ALA A 436 -24.89 -10.82 -6.02
C ALA A 436 -24.08 -12.06 -5.67
N MET A 437 -22.84 -11.85 -5.23
CA MET A 437 -21.95 -12.91 -4.81
C MET A 437 -21.18 -12.52 -3.55
N THR A 438 -20.96 -13.47 -2.64
CA THR A 438 -20.11 -13.29 -1.45
C THR A 438 -19.44 -14.62 -1.07
N TYR A 439 -18.53 -14.61 -0.10
CA TYR A 439 -17.84 -15.83 0.36
C TYR A 439 -18.16 -16.13 1.82
N ASP A 440 -18.79 -17.29 2.05
CA ASP A 440 -18.99 -17.86 3.37
C ASP A 440 -17.69 -18.56 3.82
N ARG A 441 -16.88 -17.83 4.58
CA ARG A 441 -15.57 -18.31 5.01
C ARG A 441 -15.63 -19.48 5.99
N ALA A 442 -16.66 -19.57 6.83
CA ALA A 442 -16.79 -20.68 7.78
C ALA A 442 -17.07 -22.02 7.08
N ARG A 443 -17.76 -22.00 5.94
CA ARG A 443 -18.07 -23.21 5.16
C ARG A 443 -17.20 -23.37 3.93
N SER A 444 -16.34 -22.39 3.65
CA SER A 444 -15.52 -22.29 2.43
C SER A 444 -16.39 -22.42 1.17
N ARG A 445 -17.40 -21.56 1.05
CA ARG A 445 -18.32 -21.54 -0.10
C ARG A 445 -18.50 -20.15 -0.66
N ALA A 446 -18.33 -19.99 -1.98
CA ALA A 446 -18.79 -18.78 -2.64
C ALA A 446 -20.29 -18.92 -2.95
N ILE A 447 -21.08 -17.92 -2.58
CA ILE A 447 -22.54 -17.93 -2.64
C ILE A 447 -22.99 -16.99 -3.74
N VAL A 448 -23.85 -17.45 -4.65
CA VAL A 448 -24.52 -16.63 -5.67
C VAL A 448 -26.02 -16.58 -5.38
N PHE A 449 -26.60 -15.39 -5.46
CA PHE A 449 -28.04 -15.19 -5.38
C PHE A 449 -28.54 -14.20 -6.44
N GLY A 450 -29.69 -14.51 -7.04
CA GLY A 450 -30.41 -13.58 -7.89
C GLY A 450 -29.84 -13.41 -9.30
N GLY A 451 -30.11 -12.26 -9.89
CA GLY A 451 -29.71 -11.87 -11.25
C GLY A 451 -30.76 -12.15 -12.31
N HIS A 452 -30.51 -11.61 -13.50
CA HIS A 452 -31.39 -11.81 -14.65
C HIS A 452 -30.94 -13.02 -15.48
N THR A 453 -31.86 -13.95 -15.74
CA THR A 453 -31.67 -15.22 -16.47
C THR A 453 -32.72 -15.37 -17.58
N ALA A 454 -32.67 -16.45 -18.36
CA ALA A 454 -33.49 -16.65 -19.58
C ALA A 454 -34.90 -17.22 -19.34
N PRO A 455 -35.47 -17.09 -18.13
CA PRO A 455 -36.89 -16.74 -18.06
C PRO A 455 -37.20 -15.43 -17.31
N GLY A 456 -36.22 -14.77 -16.70
CA GLY A 456 -36.40 -13.53 -15.94
C GLY A 456 -35.52 -13.47 -14.69
N MET A 457 -35.96 -12.70 -13.69
CA MET A 457 -35.22 -12.53 -12.44
C MET A 457 -35.22 -13.83 -11.62
N ALA A 458 -34.03 -14.35 -11.35
CA ALA A 458 -33.84 -15.59 -10.60
C ALA A 458 -33.92 -15.34 -9.08
N ASN A 459 -34.38 -16.35 -8.34
CA ASN A 459 -34.42 -16.37 -6.87
C ASN A 459 -33.67 -17.58 -6.28
N ASP A 460 -32.81 -18.20 -7.09
CA ASP A 460 -32.06 -19.39 -6.72
C ASP A 460 -30.79 -19.02 -5.93
N THR A 461 -30.36 -19.95 -5.07
CA THR A 461 -29.11 -19.87 -4.33
C THR A 461 -28.16 -20.95 -4.81
N TRP A 462 -26.93 -20.59 -5.14
CA TRP A 462 -25.89 -21.51 -5.58
C TRP A 462 -24.64 -21.38 -4.73
N GLU A 463 -23.94 -22.50 -4.55
CA GLU A 463 -22.69 -22.57 -3.80
C GLU A 463 -21.57 -23.16 -4.66
N TRP A 464 -20.41 -22.52 -4.63
CA TRP A 464 -19.16 -23.00 -5.20
C TRP A 464 -18.24 -23.51 -4.10
N ASP A 465 -17.71 -24.72 -4.25
CA ASP A 465 -16.79 -25.34 -3.28
C ASP A 465 -15.29 -25.26 -3.68
N GLY A 466 -14.98 -24.57 -4.78
CA GLY A 466 -13.65 -24.54 -5.38
C GLY A 466 -13.47 -25.47 -6.58
N SER A 467 -14.44 -26.36 -6.81
CA SER A 467 -14.40 -27.34 -7.89
C SER A 467 -15.72 -27.47 -8.65
N THR A 468 -16.85 -27.42 -7.94
CA THR A 468 -18.17 -27.62 -8.53
C THR A 468 -19.20 -26.65 -7.96
N TRP A 469 -20.20 -26.33 -8.78
CA TRP A 469 -21.38 -25.57 -8.36
C TRP A 469 -22.49 -26.50 -7.92
N ARG A 470 -23.14 -26.16 -6.81
CA ARG A 470 -24.32 -26.88 -6.29
C ARG A 470 -25.44 -25.89 -6.01
N ARG A 471 -26.64 -26.16 -6.55
CA ARG A 471 -27.85 -25.42 -6.20
C ARG A 471 -28.30 -25.82 -4.79
N VAL A 472 -28.59 -24.84 -3.94
CA VAL A 472 -29.18 -25.07 -2.62
C VAL A 472 -30.69 -24.95 -2.72
N LEU A 473 -31.39 -25.98 -2.23
CA LEU A 473 -32.85 -25.96 -2.11
C LEU A 473 -33.20 -25.33 -0.76
N THR A 474 -33.76 -24.13 -0.80
CA THR A 474 -34.18 -23.39 0.40
C THR A 474 -35.69 -23.49 0.58
N ALA A 475 -36.15 -23.63 1.82
CA ALA A 475 -37.58 -23.66 2.15
C ALA A 475 -38.22 -22.27 2.06
N GLN A 476 -37.42 -21.23 2.33
CA GLN A 476 -37.75 -19.83 2.12
C GLN A 476 -36.67 -19.19 1.24
N SER A 477 -37.06 -18.21 0.44
CA SER A 477 -36.13 -17.47 -0.41
C SER A 477 -36.63 -16.04 -0.60
N PRO A 478 -35.75 -15.04 -0.71
CA PRO A 478 -36.13 -13.74 -1.22
C PRO A 478 -36.77 -13.87 -2.61
N SER A 479 -37.57 -12.87 -3.02
CA SER A 479 -38.10 -12.80 -4.39
C SER A 479 -36.98 -12.72 -5.42
N GLY A 480 -37.26 -13.14 -6.66
CA GLY A 480 -36.29 -13.06 -7.74
C GLY A 480 -35.99 -11.61 -8.08
N ARG A 481 -34.70 -11.24 -8.07
CA ARG A 481 -34.29 -9.83 -8.10
C ARG A 481 -32.92 -9.62 -8.74
N ILE A 482 -32.69 -8.40 -9.20
CA ILE A 482 -31.41 -7.91 -9.70
C ILE A 482 -30.85 -6.80 -8.81
N ASP A 483 -29.55 -6.52 -8.96
CA ASP A 483 -28.86 -5.37 -8.34
C ASP A 483 -29.07 -5.30 -6.81
N THR A 484 -29.18 -6.48 -6.19
CA THR A 484 -29.10 -6.67 -4.73
C THR A 484 -27.63 -6.80 -4.33
N ALA A 485 -27.34 -6.76 -3.03
CA ALA A 485 -25.98 -6.90 -2.51
C ALA A 485 -25.94 -7.91 -1.37
N LEU A 486 -24.84 -8.68 -1.30
CA LEU A 486 -24.57 -9.68 -0.26
C LEU A 486 -23.31 -9.30 0.52
N ALA A 487 -23.35 -9.47 1.84
CA ALA A 487 -22.16 -9.43 2.70
C ALA A 487 -22.14 -10.62 3.65
N TYR A 488 -20.97 -11.20 3.87
CA TYR A 488 -20.80 -12.27 4.85
C TYR A 488 -20.39 -11.69 6.20
N ASP A 489 -21.30 -11.75 7.17
CA ASP A 489 -21.02 -11.46 8.57
C ASP A 489 -20.25 -12.64 9.18
N SER A 490 -18.92 -12.48 9.31
CA SER A 490 -18.02 -13.51 9.80
C SER A 490 -18.16 -13.77 11.31
N ILE A 491 -18.74 -12.83 12.06
CA ILE A 491 -18.95 -12.95 13.51
C ILE A 491 -20.17 -13.82 13.80
N ARG A 492 -21.28 -13.57 13.10
CA ARG A 492 -22.54 -14.32 13.25
C ARG A 492 -22.66 -15.50 12.29
N GLN A 493 -21.72 -15.64 11.36
CA GLN A 493 -21.71 -16.64 10.30
C GLN A 493 -23.02 -16.61 9.49
N ARG A 494 -23.35 -15.42 8.97
CA ARG A 494 -24.56 -15.19 8.17
C ARG A 494 -24.23 -14.42 6.91
N VAL A 495 -24.83 -14.81 5.79
CA VAL A 495 -24.87 -13.96 4.60
C VAL A 495 -26.07 -13.03 4.72
N VAL A 496 -25.81 -11.73 4.72
CA VAL A 496 -26.83 -10.67 4.78
C VAL A 496 -27.12 -10.19 3.37
N LEU A 497 -28.40 -10.11 3.01
CA LEU A 497 -28.92 -9.52 1.79
C LEU A 497 -29.74 -8.29 2.12
N PHE A 498 -29.60 -7.22 1.34
CA PHE A 498 -30.47 -6.06 1.41
C PHE A 498 -30.94 -5.60 0.02
N GLY A 499 -32.24 -5.32 -0.10
CA GLY A 499 -32.83 -4.61 -1.24
C GLY A 499 -32.69 -5.31 -2.59
N GLY A 500 -32.58 -4.51 -3.65
CA GLY A 500 -32.61 -4.93 -5.05
C GLY A 500 -33.88 -4.49 -5.77
N LEU A 501 -34.02 -4.88 -7.03
CA LEU A 501 -35.19 -4.63 -7.86
C LEU A 501 -35.84 -5.95 -8.25
N ASP A 502 -37.14 -6.10 -7.98
CA ASP A 502 -37.96 -7.18 -8.54
C ASP A 502 -39.04 -6.66 -9.50
N GLY A 503 -39.89 -7.56 -10.01
CA GLY A 503 -40.98 -7.20 -10.92
C GLY A 503 -42.05 -6.26 -10.33
N SER A 504 -42.02 -6.00 -9.02
CA SER A 504 -42.93 -5.08 -8.32
C SER A 504 -42.31 -3.72 -7.98
N GLY A 505 -40.98 -3.58 -8.06
CA GLY A 505 -40.26 -2.34 -7.80
C GLY A 505 -39.05 -2.52 -6.88
N PHE A 506 -38.54 -1.40 -6.36
CA PHE A 506 -37.39 -1.41 -5.44
C PHE A 506 -37.75 -2.03 -4.09
N LEU A 507 -36.81 -2.76 -3.52
CA LEU A 507 -37.01 -3.50 -2.27
C LEU A 507 -36.21 -2.87 -1.11
N ALA A 508 -36.75 -2.98 0.10
CA ALA A 508 -36.14 -2.52 1.36
C ALA A 508 -36.03 -3.65 2.40
N ASP A 509 -36.14 -4.90 1.96
CA ASP A 509 -36.12 -6.07 2.82
C ASP A 509 -34.69 -6.48 3.18
N THR A 510 -34.53 -6.98 4.41
CA THR A 510 -33.30 -7.58 4.90
C THR A 510 -33.51 -9.09 5.06
N TRP A 511 -32.58 -9.88 4.54
CA TRP A 511 -32.59 -11.34 4.69
C TRP A 511 -31.26 -11.85 5.20
N GLU A 512 -31.30 -12.95 5.95
CA GLU A 512 -30.10 -13.66 6.40
C GLU A 512 -30.14 -15.12 5.94
N TYR A 513 -29.03 -15.58 5.37
CA TYR A 513 -28.79 -16.97 4.99
C TYR A 513 -27.77 -17.61 5.93
N ASP A 514 -28.10 -18.80 6.43
CA ASP A 514 -27.32 -19.54 7.43
C ASP A 514 -26.51 -20.71 6.85
N GLY A 515 -26.49 -20.85 5.52
CA GLY A 515 -25.87 -21.98 4.83
C GLY A 515 -26.83 -23.11 4.47
N ALA A 516 -28.09 -23.03 4.91
CA ALA A 516 -29.13 -23.98 4.56
C ALA A 516 -30.42 -23.28 4.06
N ASN A 517 -30.84 -22.18 4.69
CA ASN A 517 -32.09 -21.51 4.38
C ASN A 517 -32.00 -19.98 4.56
N TRP A 518 -32.90 -19.25 3.89
CA TRP A 518 -33.07 -17.82 4.08
C TRP A 518 -34.10 -17.52 5.17
N SER A 519 -33.86 -16.46 5.94
CA SER A 519 -34.81 -15.94 6.93
C SER A 519 -34.98 -14.44 6.74
N ARG A 520 -36.24 -13.97 6.63
CA ARG A 520 -36.53 -12.54 6.52
C ARG A 520 -36.38 -11.88 7.88
N ARG A 521 -35.72 -10.72 7.91
CA ARG A 521 -35.56 -9.89 9.11
C ARG A 521 -36.48 -8.68 9.01
N SER A 522 -37.00 -8.26 10.16
CA SER A 522 -37.87 -7.08 10.30
C SER A 522 -37.26 -6.12 11.33
N PRO A 523 -36.12 -5.49 11.00
CA PRO A 523 -35.47 -4.56 11.90
C PRO A 523 -36.37 -3.33 12.15
N PRO A 524 -36.37 -2.75 13.36
CA PRO A 524 -37.24 -1.60 13.70
C PRO A 524 -36.97 -0.36 12.84
N ALA A 525 -35.73 -0.19 12.40
CA ALA A 525 -35.30 0.79 11.41
C ALA A 525 -34.69 0.06 10.21
N SER A 526 -34.90 0.58 9.01
CA SER A 526 -34.39 0.00 7.77
C SER A 526 -34.06 1.11 6.77
N PRO A 527 -33.01 0.94 5.93
CA PRO A 527 -32.78 1.83 4.82
C PRO A 527 -34.00 1.87 3.88
N PRO A 528 -34.27 3.01 3.23
CA PRO A 528 -35.26 3.08 2.17
C PRO A 528 -34.99 2.10 1.02
N ALA A 529 -36.04 1.72 0.30
CA ALA A 529 -35.97 0.81 -0.84
C ALA A 529 -34.99 1.29 -1.92
N ARG A 530 -34.13 0.38 -2.40
CA ARG A 530 -33.05 0.69 -3.35
C ARG A 530 -32.46 -0.54 -4.03
N TYR A 531 -31.76 -0.30 -5.12
CA TYR A 531 -30.89 -1.24 -5.83
C TYR A 531 -29.56 -0.56 -6.22
N GLN A 532 -28.64 -1.30 -6.84
CA GLN A 532 -27.33 -0.79 -7.31
C GLN A 532 -26.49 -0.12 -6.21
N HIS A 533 -26.77 -0.46 -4.95
CA HIS A 533 -25.96 -0.20 -3.78
C HIS A 533 -24.92 -1.30 -3.60
N ALA A 534 -23.89 -1.02 -2.82
CA ALA A 534 -22.95 -2.04 -2.37
C ALA A 534 -23.17 -2.33 -0.88
N LEU A 535 -22.83 -3.55 -0.48
CA LEU A 535 -22.90 -4.04 0.90
C LEU A 535 -21.62 -4.82 1.20
N VAL A 536 -20.92 -4.46 2.27
CA VAL A 536 -19.71 -5.15 2.73
C VAL A 536 -19.73 -5.35 4.23
N PHE A 537 -19.05 -6.37 4.74
CA PHE A 537 -18.94 -6.59 6.19
C PHE A 537 -17.64 -5.97 6.72
N ASP A 538 -17.78 -5.03 7.63
CA ASP A 538 -16.68 -4.47 8.41
C ASP A 538 -16.47 -5.35 9.64
N GLU A 539 -15.59 -6.34 9.53
CA GLU A 539 -15.33 -7.28 10.62
C GLU A 539 -14.65 -6.63 11.83
N ALA A 540 -13.96 -5.50 11.63
CA ALA A 540 -13.31 -4.79 12.72
C ALA A 540 -14.35 -4.17 13.65
N ARG A 541 -15.45 -3.64 13.09
CA ARG A 541 -16.56 -3.03 13.86
C ARG A 541 -17.74 -3.98 14.09
N GLY A 542 -17.82 -5.07 13.34
CA GLY A 542 -18.87 -6.08 13.41
C GLY A 542 -20.20 -5.62 12.82
N VAL A 543 -20.16 -4.89 11.69
CA VAL A 543 -21.35 -4.35 11.04
C VAL A 543 -21.32 -4.54 9.52
N CYS A 544 -22.47 -4.79 8.90
CA CYS A 544 -22.58 -4.65 7.43
C CYS A 544 -22.77 -3.18 7.08
N VAL A 545 -21.90 -2.64 6.23
CA VAL A 545 -21.94 -1.27 5.72
C VAL A 545 -22.62 -1.26 4.37
N LEU A 546 -23.78 -0.61 4.29
CA LEU A 546 -24.50 -0.31 3.06
C LEU A 546 -24.20 1.13 2.64
N ALA A 547 -23.81 1.34 1.39
CA ALA A 547 -23.60 2.67 0.85
C ALA A 547 -24.45 2.92 -0.41
N PHE A 548 -25.10 4.08 -0.42
CA PHE A 548 -25.69 4.72 -1.61
C PHE A 548 -26.69 3.83 -2.36
N GLY A 549 -26.68 3.86 -3.70
CA GLY A 549 -27.65 3.20 -4.57
C GLY A 549 -28.77 4.13 -5.03
N GLU A 550 -29.77 3.58 -5.71
CA GLU A 550 -30.87 4.33 -6.30
C GLU A 550 -32.22 3.76 -5.87
N GLY A 551 -33.21 4.63 -5.66
CA GLY A 551 -34.59 4.22 -5.39
C GLY A 551 -35.59 5.24 -5.94
N ASN A 552 -36.83 5.22 -5.44
CA ASN A 552 -37.91 6.09 -5.97
C ASN A 552 -37.62 7.60 -5.93
N ALA A 553 -36.70 8.05 -5.07
CA ALA A 553 -36.30 9.45 -4.95
C ALA A 553 -35.03 9.79 -5.75
N GLY A 554 -34.59 8.89 -6.63
CA GLY A 554 -33.33 8.98 -7.38
C GLY A 554 -32.13 8.40 -6.61
N ILE A 555 -30.93 8.79 -7.07
CA ILE A 555 -29.65 8.37 -6.49
C ILE A 555 -29.49 8.91 -5.06
N ARG A 556 -29.03 8.05 -4.15
CA ARG A 556 -28.90 8.31 -2.73
C ARG A 556 -27.44 8.48 -2.31
N GLY A 557 -27.21 9.35 -1.32
CA GLY A 557 -25.90 9.64 -0.73
C GLY A 557 -25.78 9.22 0.74
N ASP A 558 -26.66 8.34 1.22
CA ASP A 558 -26.69 7.87 2.61
C ASP A 558 -25.88 6.58 2.83
N VAL A 559 -25.42 6.40 4.06
CA VAL A 559 -24.73 5.19 4.54
C VAL A 559 -25.51 4.62 5.71
N TRP A 560 -25.65 3.30 5.75
CA TRP A 560 -26.35 2.57 6.81
C TRP A 560 -25.50 1.41 7.29
N GLU A 561 -25.61 1.11 8.59
CA GLU A 561 -24.89 0.00 9.22
C GLU A 561 -25.87 -0.96 9.88
N TYR A 562 -25.70 -2.26 9.62
CA TYR A 562 -26.47 -3.33 10.23
C TYR A 562 -25.62 -4.11 11.23
N ASP A 563 -26.05 -4.18 12.49
CA ASP A 563 -25.37 -4.92 13.57
C ASP A 563 -25.89 -6.36 13.77
N GLY A 564 -26.78 -6.81 12.89
CA GLY A 564 -27.47 -8.11 13.01
C GLY A 564 -28.83 -8.05 13.68
N THR A 565 -29.21 -6.88 14.19
CA THR A 565 -30.52 -6.65 14.83
C THR A 565 -31.22 -5.42 14.28
N THR A 566 -30.51 -4.30 14.10
CA THR A 566 -31.07 -3.03 13.66
C THR A 566 -30.17 -2.35 12.62
N TRP A 567 -30.77 -1.53 11.76
CA TRP A 567 -30.04 -0.62 10.90
C TRP A 567 -29.91 0.76 11.54
N SER A 568 -28.71 1.33 11.46
CA SER A 568 -28.43 2.70 11.91
C SER A 568 -27.90 3.53 10.75
N GLN A 569 -28.53 4.67 10.46
CA GLN A 569 -28.02 5.61 9.46
C GLN A 569 -26.81 6.34 10.01
N ARG A 570 -25.77 6.48 9.19
CA ARG A 570 -24.55 7.20 9.53
C ARG A 570 -24.42 8.48 8.72
N THR A 571 -23.97 9.54 9.38
CA THR A 571 -23.55 10.78 8.74
C THR A 571 -22.03 10.83 8.77
N ALA A 572 -21.40 10.84 7.61
CA ALA A 572 -19.95 10.98 7.45
C ALA A 572 -19.68 12.25 6.64
N THR A 573 -18.83 13.14 7.16
CA THR A 573 -18.41 14.35 6.45
C THR A 573 -16.87 14.47 6.48
N PRO A 574 -16.21 14.77 5.35
CA PRO A 574 -16.77 14.90 4.00
C PRO A 574 -17.36 13.56 3.50
N ALA A 575 -18.14 13.60 2.41
CA ALA A 575 -18.76 12.44 1.78
C ALA A 575 -18.54 12.45 0.26
N PRO A 576 -18.46 11.28 -0.39
CA PRO A 576 -18.53 11.17 -1.84
C PRO A 576 -19.84 11.73 -2.38
N VAL A 577 -19.86 12.13 -3.65
CA VAL A 577 -21.11 12.42 -4.34
C VAL A 577 -22.03 11.19 -4.31
N ALA A 578 -23.34 11.42 -4.19
CA ALA A 578 -24.35 10.37 -4.26
C ALA A 578 -24.23 9.59 -5.57
N ARG A 579 -24.23 8.25 -5.51
CA ARG A 579 -23.90 7.39 -6.66
C ARG A 579 -24.56 6.00 -6.61
N SER A 580 -24.71 5.36 -7.75
CA SER A 580 -25.10 3.95 -7.89
C SER A 580 -24.03 3.16 -8.64
N GLN A 581 -24.15 1.83 -8.72
CA GLN A 581 -23.30 0.93 -9.54
C GLN A 581 -21.81 0.91 -9.18
N HIS A 582 -21.47 1.48 -8.02
CA HIS A 582 -20.13 1.50 -7.47
C HIS A 582 -19.80 0.16 -6.83
N VAL A 583 -18.51 -0.10 -6.65
CA VAL A 583 -18.03 -1.29 -5.95
C VAL A 583 -17.49 -0.93 -4.57
N MET A 584 -17.59 -1.87 -3.63
CA MET A 584 -16.95 -1.76 -2.32
C MET A 584 -16.22 -3.05 -1.96
N GLY A 585 -15.15 -2.91 -1.17
CA GLY A 585 -14.49 -4.02 -0.48
C GLY A 585 -14.00 -3.59 0.90
N PHE A 586 -13.88 -4.52 1.84
CA PHE A 586 -13.35 -4.25 3.17
C PHE A 586 -11.88 -4.67 3.23
N ASP A 587 -11.00 -3.75 3.63
CA ASP A 587 -9.59 -4.01 3.96
C ASP A 587 -9.49 -4.37 5.46
N PRO A 588 -9.26 -5.65 5.80
CA PRO A 588 -9.18 -6.08 7.19
C PRO A 588 -7.89 -5.63 7.89
N ARG A 589 -6.82 -5.35 7.15
CA ARG A 589 -5.55 -4.87 7.75
C ARG A 589 -5.62 -3.39 8.09
N ALA A 590 -6.28 -2.60 7.24
CA ALA A 590 -6.50 -1.18 7.49
C ALA A 590 -7.74 -0.90 8.36
N ALA A 591 -8.63 -1.89 8.51
CA ALA A 591 -9.94 -1.77 9.14
C ALA A 591 -10.81 -0.68 8.48
N ARG A 592 -10.89 -0.70 7.15
CA ARG A 592 -11.61 0.32 6.36
C ARG A 592 -12.29 -0.28 5.14
N VAL A 593 -13.41 0.33 4.74
CA VAL A 593 -14.10 0.05 3.49
C VAL A 593 -13.52 0.92 2.39
N VAL A 594 -13.19 0.33 1.25
CA VAL A 594 -12.77 1.02 0.03
C VAL A 594 -13.95 1.04 -0.93
N LEU A 595 -14.30 2.22 -1.45
CA LEU A 595 -15.28 2.44 -2.49
C LEU A 595 -14.58 2.91 -3.76
N PHE A 596 -14.98 2.39 -4.91
CA PHE A 596 -14.49 2.84 -6.20
C PHE A 596 -15.61 3.02 -7.23
N GLY A 597 -15.51 4.10 -7.98
CA GLY A 597 -16.32 4.38 -9.16
C GLY A 597 -17.81 4.56 -8.90
N GLY A 598 -18.63 4.08 -9.84
CA GLY A 598 -20.07 4.25 -9.89
C GLY A 598 -20.53 5.32 -10.88
N VAL A 599 -21.81 5.64 -10.82
CA VAL A 599 -22.47 6.66 -11.66
C VAL A 599 -23.19 7.64 -10.75
N ASP A 600 -23.01 8.95 -10.99
CA ASP A 600 -23.83 9.99 -10.36
C ASP A 600 -24.86 10.57 -11.33
N ALA A 601 -25.75 11.41 -10.82
CA ALA A 601 -26.82 12.02 -11.62
C ALA A 601 -26.34 13.19 -12.50
N ALA A 602 -25.09 13.66 -12.34
CA ALA A 602 -24.65 14.96 -12.87
C ALA A 602 -23.46 14.88 -13.84
N SER A 603 -22.47 14.03 -13.54
CA SER A 603 -21.19 13.90 -14.24
C SER A 603 -21.00 12.56 -14.97
N GLY A 604 -21.84 11.56 -14.69
CA GLY A 604 -21.79 10.25 -15.34
C GLY A 604 -20.88 9.27 -14.58
N PHE A 605 -20.11 8.45 -15.30
CA PHE A 605 -19.21 7.48 -14.69
C PHE A 605 -18.10 8.15 -13.86
N LEU A 606 -17.79 7.58 -12.71
CA LEU A 606 -16.82 8.08 -11.73
C LEU A 606 -15.58 7.17 -11.65
N SER A 607 -14.41 7.76 -11.40
CA SER A 607 -13.10 7.07 -11.23
C SER A 607 -12.45 7.34 -9.86
N ASP A 608 -13.17 8.00 -8.95
CA ASP A 608 -12.66 8.34 -7.64
C ASP A 608 -12.64 7.11 -6.71
N THR A 609 -11.62 7.06 -5.86
CA THR A 609 -11.50 6.08 -4.78
C THR A 609 -11.71 6.80 -3.45
N TRP A 610 -12.58 6.23 -2.63
CA TRP A 610 -12.91 6.74 -1.30
C TRP A 610 -12.69 5.67 -0.26
N ILE A 611 -12.21 6.08 0.90
CA ILE A 611 -12.12 5.20 2.05
C ILE A 611 -13.15 5.62 3.08
N TYR A 612 -13.95 4.68 3.55
CA TYR A 612 -14.85 4.82 4.69
C TYR A 612 -14.31 4.02 5.86
N GLY A 613 -14.24 4.64 7.02
CA GLY A 613 -13.81 3.94 8.21
C GLY A 613 -13.82 4.81 9.45
N PRO A 614 -13.41 4.22 10.58
CA PRO A 614 -13.29 4.95 11.82
C PRO A 614 -12.26 6.08 11.68
N VAL A 615 -12.50 7.22 12.33
CA VAL A 615 -11.51 8.33 12.40
C VAL A 615 -10.16 7.82 12.92
N ARG A 616 -10.20 6.84 13.82
CA ARG A 616 -9.03 6.09 14.28
C ARG A 616 -9.40 4.63 14.52
N ALA A 617 -8.79 3.74 13.75
CA ALA A 617 -8.98 2.30 13.90
C ALA A 617 -8.41 1.83 15.24
N ALA A 618 -9.18 1.01 15.95
CA ALA A 618 -8.65 0.21 17.05
C ALA A 618 -7.80 -0.92 16.47
N PHE A 619 -6.72 -1.29 17.13
CA PHE A 619 -5.84 -2.37 16.66
C PHE A 619 -5.29 -3.20 17.82
N VAL A 620 -4.86 -4.42 17.49
CA VAL A 620 -4.01 -5.24 18.35
C VAL A 620 -2.86 -5.76 17.50
N ALA A 621 -1.64 -5.38 17.83
CA ALA A 621 -0.43 -5.76 17.11
C ALA A 621 0.50 -6.57 18.03
N SER A 622 0.95 -7.74 17.57
CA SER A 622 1.93 -8.54 18.30
C SER A 622 3.31 -7.91 18.23
N TYR A 623 4.04 -7.94 19.34
CA TYR A 623 5.46 -7.59 19.39
C TYR A 623 6.15 -8.47 20.43
N ALA A 624 7.45 -8.71 20.24
CA ALA A 624 8.25 -9.64 21.02
C ALA A 624 7.76 -11.10 20.94
N ASP A 625 8.70 -12.04 20.87
CA ASP A 625 8.39 -13.45 20.80
C ASP A 625 8.16 -14.03 22.20
N GLY A 626 7.27 -15.03 22.27
CA GLY A 626 7.16 -15.89 23.44
C GLY A 626 8.31 -16.90 23.50
N CYS A 627 8.43 -17.59 24.62
CA CYS A 627 9.39 -18.68 24.79
C CYS A 627 8.69 -20.05 24.77
N ALA A 628 9.43 -21.10 24.40
CA ALA A 628 8.85 -22.44 24.25
C ALA A 628 8.42 -23.02 25.61
N GLY A 629 7.22 -23.61 25.64
CA GLY A 629 6.70 -24.42 26.75
C GLY A 629 6.38 -25.86 26.32
N SER A 630 5.92 -26.69 27.26
CA SER A 630 5.59 -28.10 27.04
C SER A 630 4.40 -28.29 26.08
N ALA A 631 3.55 -27.27 25.93
CA ALA A 631 2.40 -27.26 25.01
C ALA A 631 2.67 -26.46 23.72
N GLY A 632 3.92 -26.08 23.47
CA GLY A 632 4.33 -25.13 22.42
C GLY A 632 4.58 -23.73 23.00
N THR A 633 4.88 -22.76 22.13
CA THR A 633 5.04 -21.35 22.54
C THR A 633 3.66 -20.72 22.75
N PRO A 634 3.32 -20.22 23.95
CA PRO A 634 2.05 -19.52 24.18
C PRO A 634 1.86 -18.35 23.22
N GLN A 635 0.62 -18.18 22.74
CA GLN A 635 0.28 -17.12 21.79
C GLN A 635 -0.87 -16.29 22.34
N LEU A 636 -0.69 -14.98 22.38
CA LEU A 636 -1.68 -13.99 22.78
C LEU A 636 -2.13 -13.19 21.55
N ALA A 637 -3.44 -13.18 21.29
CA ALA A 637 -4.02 -12.47 20.15
C ALA A 637 -5.41 -11.93 20.49
N ALA A 638 -5.89 -10.92 19.75
CA ALA A 638 -7.29 -10.50 19.82
C ALA A 638 -8.18 -11.53 19.14
N VAL A 639 -9.37 -11.78 19.70
CA VAL A 639 -10.41 -12.55 19.01
C VAL A 639 -11.09 -11.66 17.95
N SER A 640 -11.67 -12.27 16.92
CA SER A 640 -12.47 -11.53 15.92
C SER A 640 -13.61 -10.74 16.60
N GLY A 641 -13.78 -9.48 16.22
CA GLY A 641 -14.69 -8.52 16.85
C GLY A 641 -14.27 -8.00 18.24
N GLY A 642 -13.15 -8.49 18.79
CA GLY A 642 -12.65 -8.20 20.13
C GLY A 642 -11.67 -7.03 20.22
N LEU A 643 -11.68 -6.09 19.29
CA LEU A 643 -10.76 -4.94 19.27
C LEU A 643 -11.14 -3.87 20.32
N PRO A 644 -10.16 -3.06 20.79
CA PRO A 644 -10.35 -2.11 21.89
C PRO A 644 -11.06 -0.81 21.45
N TRP A 645 -12.31 -0.94 20.99
CA TRP A 645 -13.15 0.20 20.63
C TRP A 645 -13.68 0.93 21.87
N LEU A 646 -13.76 2.26 21.83
CA LEU A 646 -14.41 3.05 22.88
C LEU A 646 -15.84 2.59 23.12
N GLY A 647 -16.18 2.32 24.39
CA GLY A 647 -17.47 1.76 24.79
C GLY A 647 -17.63 0.26 24.53
N GLY A 648 -16.64 -0.37 23.92
CA GLY A 648 -16.60 -1.81 23.63
C GLY A 648 -15.86 -2.62 24.69
N THR A 649 -15.42 -3.82 24.31
CA THR A 649 -14.62 -4.70 25.18
C THR A 649 -13.48 -5.28 24.35
N LEU A 650 -12.24 -4.97 24.74
CA LEU A 650 -11.07 -5.67 24.23
C LEU A 650 -11.13 -7.12 24.69
N THR A 651 -11.09 -8.06 23.76
CA THR A 651 -11.09 -9.48 24.08
C THR A 651 -9.85 -10.14 23.51
N LEU A 652 -8.95 -10.57 24.40
CA LEU A 652 -7.72 -11.29 24.07
C LEU A 652 -7.88 -12.77 24.38
N GLU A 653 -7.28 -13.64 23.59
CA GLU A 653 -7.19 -15.07 23.82
C GLU A 653 -5.72 -15.48 23.96
N LEU A 654 -5.42 -16.17 25.07
CA LEU A 654 -4.13 -16.80 25.32
C LEU A 654 -4.25 -18.30 25.05
N GLY A 655 -3.50 -18.79 24.05
CA GLY A 655 -3.43 -20.19 23.65
C GLY A 655 -2.17 -20.93 24.13
N ALA A 656 -2.14 -22.24 23.87
CA ALA A 656 -1.07 -23.18 24.25
C ALA A 656 -0.78 -23.22 25.76
N ILE A 657 -1.85 -23.19 26.57
CA ILE A 657 -1.79 -23.40 28.01
C ILE A 657 -1.78 -24.91 28.31
N PRO A 658 -0.78 -25.46 29.02
CA PRO A 658 -0.81 -26.87 29.41
C PRO A 658 -2.07 -27.21 30.22
N ALA A 659 -2.61 -28.41 30.00
CA ALA A 659 -3.89 -28.81 30.59
C ALA A 659 -3.87 -28.68 32.13
N GLY A 660 -4.87 -27.98 32.66
CA GLY A 660 -5.03 -27.76 34.10
C GLY A 660 -4.06 -26.75 34.75
N GLN A 661 -3.13 -26.16 34.00
CA GLN A 661 -2.21 -25.16 34.55
C GLN A 661 -2.84 -23.76 34.64
N PRO A 662 -2.47 -22.95 35.65
CA PRO A 662 -2.90 -21.56 35.73
C PRO A 662 -2.17 -20.69 34.69
N ALA A 663 -2.84 -19.61 34.28
CA ALA A 663 -2.26 -18.58 33.42
C ALA A 663 -2.67 -17.20 33.93
N LEU A 664 -1.77 -16.24 33.74
CA LEU A 664 -1.94 -14.84 34.06
C LEU A 664 -1.86 -14.02 32.77
N LEU A 665 -2.61 -12.94 32.73
CA LEU A 665 -2.41 -11.88 31.75
C LEU A 665 -1.85 -10.67 32.50
N GLU A 666 -0.62 -10.30 32.17
CA GLU A 666 0.00 -9.07 32.65
C GLU A 666 -0.23 -7.96 31.63
N TYR A 667 -0.59 -6.77 32.09
CA TYR A 667 -0.81 -5.64 31.19
C TYR A 667 -0.44 -4.30 31.83
N GLY A 668 -0.12 -3.33 30.97
CA GLY A 668 0.37 -2.03 31.37
C GLY A 668 0.42 -1.00 30.24
N PHE A 669 1.07 0.13 30.48
CA PHE A 669 1.12 1.27 29.57
C PHE A 669 2.48 1.49 28.92
N SER A 670 3.44 0.59 29.11
CA SER A 670 4.79 0.75 28.59
C SER A 670 5.38 -0.55 28.09
N ARG A 671 6.06 -0.48 26.94
CA ARG A 671 6.88 -1.56 26.38
C ARG A 671 8.39 -1.31 26.46
N THR A 672 8.80 -0.19 27.05
CA THR A 672 10.22 0.21 27.12
C THR A 672 10.72 0.32 28.56
N LEU A 673 9.84 0.57 29.52
CA LEU A 673 10.17 0.76 30.94
C LEU A 673 9.10 0.18 31.85
N TRP A 674 9.53 -0.54 32.88
CA TRP A 674 8.70 -0.90 34.03
C TRP A 674 9.37 -0.38 35.31
N GLY A 675 8.88 0.74 35.83
CA GLY A 675 9.61 1.51 36.85
C GLY A 675 10.96 1.98 36.30
N THR A 676 12.06 1.51 36.89
CA THR A 676 13.44 1.77 36.43
C THR A 676 14.01 0.68 35.52
N THR A 677 13.27 -0.41 35.31
CA THR A 677 13.73 -1.58 34.55
C THR A 677 13.46 -1.38 33.06
N ALA A 678 14.49 -1.48 32.23
CA ALA A 678 14.34 -1.46 30.78
C ALA A 678 13.65 -2.74 30.28
N LEU A 679 12.73 -2.56 29.33
CA LEU A 679 12.03 -3.63 28.63
C LEU A 679 12.52 -3.72 27.18
N PRO A 680 12.58 -4.93 26.58
CA PRO A 680 12.25 -6.21 27.20
C PRO A 680 13.33 -6.66 28.22
N PHE A 681 12.88 -7.16 29.38
CA PHE A 681 13.75 -7.62 30.46
C PHE A 681 13.99 -9.13 30.35
N ASP A 682 15.25 -9.56 30.39
CA ASP A 682 15.63 -10.97 30.28
C ASP A 682 15.32 -11.74 31.57
N LEU A 683 14.50 -12.79 31.47
CA LEU A 683 14.09 -13.62 32.61
C LEU A 683 15.02 -14.84 32.81
N GLY A 684 16.09 -14.96 32.03
CA GLY A 684 17.06 -16.06 32.14
C GLY A 684 17.66 -16.18 33.53
N ALA A 685 17.99 -15.06 34.18
CA ALA A 685 18.51 -15.02 35.55
C ALA A 685 17.52 -15.53 36.61
N LEU A 686 16.21 -15.53 36.28
CA LEU A 686 15.16 -16.09 37.14
C LEU A 686 14.93 -17.59 36.88
N GLY A 687 15.71 -18.21 35.99
CA GLY A 687 15.54 -19.62 35.62
C GLY A 687 14.56 -19.83 34.47
N MET A 688 14.29 -18.80 33.67
CA MET A 688 13.46 -18.84 32.45
C MET A 688 14.31 -18.46 31.20
N PRO A 689 15.32 -19.26 30.82
CA PRO A 689 16.21 -18.94 29.71
C PRO A 689 15.43 -18.78 28.40
N GLY A 690 15.72 -17.71 27.67
CA GLY A 690 15.04 -17.38 26.40
C GLY A 690 13.69 -16.68 26.55
N CYS A 691 13.16 -16.54 27.77
CA CYS A 691 11.95 -15.78 28.05
C CYS A 691 12.28 -14.32 28.35
N ARG A 692 11.45 -13.38 27.85
CA ARG A 692 11.60 -11.95 28.12
C ARG A 692 10.28 -11.35 28.55
N LEU A 693 10.30 -10.55 29.61
CA LEU A 693 9.18 -9.69 29.98
C LEU A 693 9.18 -8.47 29.06
N ALA A 694 8.15 -8.30 28.24
CA ALA A 694 8.11 -7.30 27.18
C ALA A 694 7.09 -6.16 27.43
N THR A 695 6.35 -6.22 28.54
CA THR A 695 5.39 -5.20 28.96
C THR A 695 5.62 -4.80 30.42
N SER A 696 5.28 -3.56 30.76
CA SER A 696 5.11 -3.19 32.17
C SER A 696 3.98 -4.00 32.79
N ILE A 697 4.17 -4.40 34.04
CA ILE A 697 3.18 -5.11 34.84
C ILE A 697 2.54 -4.07 35.75
N ASP A 698 1.58 -3.33 35.21
CA ASP A 698 0.84 -2.32 35.96
C ASP A 698 -0.43 -2.92 36.58
N ALA A 699 -0.95 -3.99 35.96
CA ALA A 699 -2.04 -4.82 36.48
C ALA A 699 -1.93 -6.27 35.96
N SER A 700 -2.55 -7.19 36.72
CA SER A 700 -2.54 -8.62 36.45
C SER A 700 -3.96 -9.18 36.48
N ALA A 701 -4.30 -10.08 35.56
CA ALA A 701 -5.56 -10.81 35.56
C ALA A 701 -5.33 -12.32 35.55
N GLN A 702 -6.04 -13.05 36.41
CA GLN A 702 -6.04 -14.51 36.37
C GLN A 702 -6.96 -15.05 35.28
N LEU A 703 -6.45 -15.96 34.45
CA LEU A 703 -7.22 -16.65 33.41
C LEU A 703 -7.67 -18.01 33.94
N GLY A 704 -8.87 -18.04 34.51
CA GLY A 704 -9.50 -19.27 35.03
C GLY A 704 -9.95 -20.24 33.92
N GLY A 705 -10.05 -21.53 34.27
CA GLY A 705 -10.54 -22.58 33.37
C GLY A 705 -9.53 -23.72 33.17
N ALA A 706 -9.98 -24.83 32.57
CA ALA A 706 -9.12 -25.98 32.24
C ALA A 706 -8.75 -26.05 30.74
N ALA A 707 -9.34 -25.18 29.92
CA ALA A 707 -9.08 -25.13 28.49
C ALA A 707 -7.64 -24.70 28.19
N SER A 708 -7.10 -25.21 27.08
CA SER A 708 -5.77 -24.88 26.53
C SER A 708 -5.72 -23.51 25.84
N ALA A 709 -6.87 -22.87 25.65
CA ALA A 709 -7.03 -21.50 25.23
C ALA A 709 -8.05 -20.79 26.14
N ARG A 710 -7.72 -19.59 26.63
CA ARG A 710 -8.56 -18.84 27.58
C ARG A 710 -8.66 -17.37 27.18
N ARG A 711 -9.83 -16.78 27.41
CA ARG A 711 -10.14 -15.40 27.02
C ARG A 711 -10.13 -14.44 28.20
N PHE A 712 -9.66 -13.24 27.93
CA PHE A 712 -9.71 -12.09 28.82
C PHE A 712 -10.51 -10.97 28.17
N GLY A 713 -11.46 -10.40 28.90
CA GLY A 713 -12.24 -9.25 28.46
C GLY A 713 -11.91 -8.01 29.30
N LEU A 714 -11.50 -6.92 28.65
CA LEU A 714 -11.29 -5.62 29.27
C LEU A 714 -12.31 -4.61 28.72
N PRO A 715 -13.29 -4.17 29.54
CA PRO A 715 -14.21 -3.11 29.14
C PRO A 715 -13.45 -1.82 28.83
N VAL A 716 -13.70 -1.23 27.66
CA VAL A 716 -13.07 0.02 27.22
C VAL A 716 -14.04 1.17 27.48
N PRO A 717 -13.71 2.15 28.35
CA PRO A 717 -14.57 3.29 28.59
C PRO A 717 -14.86 4.08 27.32
N ASN A 718 -16.08 4.62 27.18
CA ASN A 718 -16.42 5.52 26.08
C ASN A 718 -15.90 6.94 26.33
N LEU A 719 -14.58 7.11 26.37
CA LEU A 719 -13.89 8.37 26.66
C LEU A 719 -12.97 8.73 25.50
N THR A 720 -13.21 9.86 24.82
CA THR A 720 -12.42 10.28 23.65
C THR A 720 -10.95 10.54 23.97
N ALA A 721 -10.62 10.87 25.22
CA ALA A 721 -9.24 11.02 25.69
C ALA A 721 -8.40 9.74 25.52
N LEU A 722 -9.04 8.58 25.36
CA LEU A 722 -8.34 7.33 25.08
C LEU A 722 -7.90 7.17 23.63
N LEU A 723 -8.39 7.99 22.70
CA LEU A 723 -8.08 7.82 21.28
C LEU A 723 -6.58 7.97 21.03
N GLY A 724 -5.94 6.85 20.72
CA GLY A 724 -4.51 6.78 20.48
C GLY A 724 -3.61 6.48 21.65
N ALA A 725 -4.18 6.32 22.83
CA ALA A 725 -3.49 5.56 23.85
C ALA A 725 -3.48 4.08 23.45
N SER A 726 -2.48 3.37 23.95
CA SER A 726 -2.37 1.92 23.84
C SER A 726 -2.19 1.32 25.22
N ILE A 727 -2.61 0.06 25.36
CA ILE A 727 -2.15 -0.81 26.44
C ILE A 727 -1.29 -1.92 25.85
N HIS A 728 -0.40 -2.45 26.67
CA HIS A 728 0.47 -3.56 26.35
C HIS A 728 0.10 -4.75 27.21
N ALA A 729 0.11 -5.96 26.66
CA ALA A 729 -0.23 -7.16 27.40
C ALA A 729 0.68 -8.34 27.02
N GLN A 730 0.95 -9.22 27.98
CA GLN A 730 1.70 -10.46 27.80
C GLN A 730 1.12 -11.54 28.71
N GLY A 731 0.97 -12.75 28.19
CA GLY A 731 0.55 -13.91 28.97
C GLY A 731 1.73 -14.55 29.70
N ILE A 732 1.53 -14.93 30.96
CA ILE A 732 2.42 -15.80 31.73
C ILE A 732 1.68 -17.11 31.98
N VAL A 733 2.29 -18.23 31.60
CA VAL A 733 1.71 -19.57 31.75
C VAL A 733 2.56 -20.38 32.70
N VAL A 734 1.94 -20.98 33.72
CA VAL A 734 2.64 -21.92 34.58
C VAL A 734 2.85 -23.23 33.83
N ASP A 735 4.12 -23.64 33.75
CA ASP A 735 4.58 -24.79 32.97
C ASP A 735 5.82 -25.38 33.67
N PRO A 736 5.63 -26.21 34.72
CA PRO A 736 6.74 -26.75 35.51
C PRO A 736 7.80 -27.51 34.68
N PRO A 737 7.45 -28.24 33.61
CA PRO A 737 8.43 -28.85 32.72
C PRO A 737 9.25 -27.90 31.84
N ALA A 738 8.79 -26.66 31.59
CA ALA A 738 9.42 -25.79 30.59
C ALA A 738 10.83 -25.31 30.96
N ASN A 739 11.05 -24.99 32.25
CA ASN A 739 12.34 -24.52 32.76
C ASN A 739 12.38 -24.60 34.30
N THR A 740 13.53 -24.25 34.89
CA THR A 740 13.74 -24.31 36.35
C THR A 740 12.82 -23.42 37.18
N PHE A 741 12.29 -22.33 36.60
CA PHE A 741 11.31 -21.47 37.27
C PHE A 741 9.87 -22.01 37.14
N GLY A 742 9.61 -22.83 36.12
CA GLY A 742 8.31 -23.45 35.89
C GLY A 742 7.26 -22.53 35.28
N MET A 743 7.68 -21.52 34.50
CA MET A 743 6.78 -20.64 33.76
C MET A 743 7.29 -20.36 32.35
N THR A 744 6.39 -20.06 31.43
CA THR A 744 6.70 -19.55 30.09
C THR A 744 5.90 -18.27 29.82
N VAL A 745 6.30 -17.48 28.83
CA VAL A 745 5.62 -16.25 28.42
C VAL A 745 5.20 -16.31 26.96
N SER A 746 4.06 -15.70 26.65
CA SER A 746 3.62 -15.52 25.26
C SER A 746 4.39 -14.41 24.55
N ASN A 747 4.10 -14.23 23.26
CA ASN A 747 4.33 -12.93 22.62
C ASN A 747 3.61 -11.82 23.41
N ALA A 748 4.09 -10.58 23.28
CA ALA A 748 3.35 -9.43 23.78
C ALA A 748 2.45 -8.85 22.68
N VAL A 749 1.46 -8.07 23.09
CA VAL A 749 0.57 -7.35 22.18
C VAL A 749 0.43 -5.90 22.62
N GLU A 750 0.42 -4.99 21.66
CA GLU A 750 -0.01 -3.60 21.83
C GLU A 750 -1.45 -3.49 21.35
N ALA A 751 -2.36 -3.02 22.19
CA ALA A 751 -3.76 -2.78 21.88
C ALA A 751 -4.04 -1.27 21.91
N GLY A 752 -4.14 -0.66 20.73
CA GLY A 752 -4.41 0.78 20.57
C GLY A 752 -5.90 1.08 20.47
N PHE A 753 -6.39 2.02 21.28
CA PHE A 753 -7.82 2.36 21.32
C PHE A 753 -8.28 3.16 20.10
N GLY A 754 -9.46 2.80 19.58
CA GLY A 754 -10.12 3.47 18.45
C GLY A 754 -11.59 3.77 18.70
N ALA A 755 -12.23 4.53 17.82
CA ALA A 755 -13.67 4.85 17.86
C ALA A 755 -14.38 4.28 16.64
N ARG A 756 -15.59 3.73 16.84
CA ARG A 756 -16.43 3.11 15.79
C ARG A 756 -17.27 4.10 15.04
#